data_AF-A0A1M5STW8-F1
#
_entry.id   AF-A0A1M5STW8-F1
#
_cell.length_a   1.000
_cell.length_b   1.000
_cell.length_c   1.000
_cell.angle_alpha   90.00
_cell.angle_beta   90.00
_cell.angle_gamma   90.00
#
_symmetry.space_group_name_H-M   'P 1'
#
loop_
_entity.id
_entity.type
_entity.pdbx_description
1 polymer ?
#
loop_
_entity_poly.entity_id
_entity_poly.type
_entity_poly.pdbx_seq_one_letter_code
_entity_poly.pdbx_strand_id
1 'polypeptide(L)'
;MPRFLTGLLFLLASASLPSAALAQAVGLPEGHPVRMPGTTPASPVPAAAAKAARLPKPVKPMPGAITALWLESTADAVQNAVPLTFGQIFAAGDLPAGQSLVGKLDDGTRIALQVDVKASHADRSVRHAIISAIVPALAPGQPLRLSLLKAAPAASAPIEAATLLEKGFRAGVSLTVDGKKYQASADALLRKHDSTTWLAGPAATEWLLDAPFTDADGKPHPHLSARFAVRAAGSRARVDVTVENDWAFEPGPRNFTYDASISVGGKQVWQRQALTHFHHARWRKVFWWGAEPQIHVRHDSAYLIASRALPNYDQRIVVAESALAGWQRAWTGPATEPMGVGLANPYMPTTGGRPDLGLLPAWGAAYLLSMDARARLVTLGTADLAGSWSSHYRDKATGRPVTLADYPYMTILGQRSDTLNPATKKLEAFPPCATPDGCKTPNTHDASHQPAFAYLPYLLTGDYYYLEELQFWAMWNAFMNNPSYRQHAKGLLQGEQVRGQAWSLRTLAEAAYITPDADPFKAQLRAMLDANLDWYNRTYTNNEDANQLGALVHGYAVVYHENTGLAPWMDDFFTAAVGHVAELGFEQAIPLLAWKVRFPIARMEGKGACWLTAAAYTLKVRDSAKAPIYADMAQVWKASNTDSIAQLPCASPEMAQALKLKTGEMSGYASSNAGYPSNLQPALAYGAEAGGAAGERAWARFVSRKIQPDYSTAPQFAIIPRQ
;
A
#
# COMPACT_ATOMS: atom_id res chain seq x y z
N MET A 1 -10.45 73.13 39.97
CA MET A 1 -9.76 72.89 38.68
C MET A 1 -8.27 72.77 38.96
N PRO A 2 -7.83 71.56 39.29
CA PRO A 2 -6.95 70.77 38.41
C PRO A 2 -7.38 69.29 38.31
N ARG A 3 -6.57 68.51 37.58
CA ARG A 3 -6.55 67.04 37.41
C ARG A 3 -6.81 66.25 38.70
N PHE A 4 -7.40 65.04 38.61
CA PHE A 4 -6.83 63.75 39.06
C PHE A 4 -7.81 62.55 38.88
N LEU A 5 -7.19 61.41 38.52
CA LEU A 5 -7.58 59.98 38.47
C LEU A 5 -9.01 59.50 38.85
N THR A 6 -9.57 58.67 37.96
CA THR A 6 -10.24 57.34 38.18
C THR A 6 -10.65 56.83 36.77
N GLY A 7 -10.39 55.63 36.26
CA GLY A 7 -10.05 54.34 36.84
C GLY A 7 -11.09 53.32 36.35
N LEU A 8 -10.85 52.64 35.22
CA LEU A 8 -11.52 51.36 34.91
C LEU A 8 -10.68 50.54 33.92
N LEU A 9 -10.10 49.46 34.43
CA LEU A 9 -9.52 48.36 33.67
C LEU A 9 -10.64 47.63 32.91
N PHE A 10 -10.46 47.37 31.62
CA PHE A 10 -11.11 46.25 30.93
C PHE A 10 -10.01 45.29 30.47
N LEU A 11 -9.98 44.10 31.08
CA LEU A 11 -9.16 42.98 30.64
C LEU A 11 -9.63 42.51 29.26
N LEU A 12 -8.73 42.55 28.28
CA LEU A 12 -8.83 41.74 27.05
C LEU A 12 -8.37 40.32 27.39
N ALA A 13 -9.35 39.43 27.66
CA ALA A 13 -9.12 38.00 27.75
C ALA A 13 -9.30 37.39 26.35
N SER A 14 -8.19 37.03 25.70
CA SER A 14 -8.14 36.12 24.57
C SER A 14 -8.48 34.70 25.07
N ALA A 15 -9.74 34.30 24.93
CA ALA A 15 -10.16 32.94 25.22
C ALA A 15 -9.78 32.00 24.07
N SER A 16 -8.66 31.30 24.23
CA SER A 16 -8.34 30.07 23.51
C SER A 16 -9.36 28.98 23.89
N LEU A 17 -10.21 28.60 22.94
CA LEU A 17 -11.12 27.46 23.09
C LEU A 17 -10.35 26.14 22.92
N PRO A 18 -10.47 25.16 23.83
CA PRO A 18 -9.87 23.84 23.66
C PRO A 18 -10.71 23.00 22.70
N SER A 19 -10.04 22.38 21.72
CA SER A 19 -10.60 21.37 20.81
C SER A 19 -10.90 20.07 21.56
N ALA A 20 -12.04 20.03 22.25
CA ALA A 20 -12.66 18.82 22.79
C ALA A 20 -14.07 18.69 22.19
N ALA A 21 -14.14 18.45 20.89
CA ALA A 21 -15.39 18.22 20.17
C ALA A 21 -15.18 17.18 19.06
N LEU A 22 -14.78 15.97 19.45
CA LEU A 22 -14.84 14.76 18.61
C LEU A 22 -14.89 13.46 19.43
N ALA A 23 -15.34 13.56 20.68
CA ALA A 23 -15.54 12.41 21.56
C ALA A 23 -16.82 12.63 22.39
N GLN A 24 -17.99 12.55 21.75
CA GLN A 24 -19.28 12.18 22.36
C GLN A 24 -20.41 12.39 21.35
N ALA A 25 -20.84 11.31 20.70
CA ALA A 25 -22.21 11.12 20.25
C ALA A 25 -22.36 9.65 19.84
N VAL A 26 -23.02 8.85 20.69
CA VAL A 26 -24.07 7.85 20.39
C VAL A 26 -24.16 6.96 21.64
N GLY A 27 -25.20 7.16 22.43
CA GLY A 27 -25.64 6.20 23.44
C GLY A 27 -26.23 4.97 22.76
N LEU A 28 -25.79 3.79 23.18
CA LEU A 28 -26.31 2.50 22.72
C LEU A 28 -27.34 1.99 23.74
N PRO A 29 -28.55 1.56 23.33
CA PRO A 29 -29.40 0.73 24.17
C PRO A 29 -29.03 -0.75 24.05
N GLU A 30 -29.23 -1.46 25.16
CA GLU A 30 -28.95 -2.88 25.38
C GLU A 30 -29.70 -3.80 24.39
N GLY A 31 -28.99 -4.79 23.85
CA GLY A 31 -29.52 -5.76 22.88
C GLY A 31 -30.04 -7.05 23.53
N HIS A 32 -31.32 -7.37 23.30
CA HIS A 32 -31.85 -8.73 23.38
C HIS A 32 -31.74 -9.44 22.01
N PRO A 33 -31.56 -10.77 21.97
CA PRO A 33 -31.22 -11.49 20.75
C PRO A 33 -32.46 -11.76 19.88
N VAL A 34 -32.42 -11.33 18.61
CA VAL A 34 -33.41 -11.70 17.59
C VAL A 34 -32.93 -12.92 16.81
N ARG A 35 -33.78 -13.95 16.80
CA ARG A 35 -33.61 -15.25 16.14
C ARG A 35 -34.05 -15.13 14.68
N MET A 36 -33.18 -15.44 13.72
CA MET A 36 -33.53 -15.48 12.29
C MET A 36 -34.08 -16.86 11.88
N PRO A 37 -35.15 -16.97 11.07
CA PRO A 37 -35.67 -18.25 10.58
C PRO A 37 -34.83 -18.80 9.41
N GLY A 38 -34.66 -20.12 9.40
CA GLY A 38 -33.92 -20.83 8.36
C GLY A 38 -34.70 -20.99 7.06
N THR A 39 -33.95 -20.97 5.95
CA THR A 39 -34.41 -21.47 4.66
C THR A 39 -33.34 -22.41 4.10
N THR A 40 -33.79 -23.61 3.74
CA THR A 40 -33.01 -24.69 3.13
C THR A 40 -32.50 -24.31 1.73
N PRO A 41 -31.26 -24.67 1.36
CA PRO A 41 -30.69 -24.34 0.06
C PRO A 41 -31.14 -25.33 -1.03
N ALA A 42 -31.43 -24.81 -2.22
CA ALA A 42 -31.52 -25.60 -3.44
C ALA A 42 -30.10 -25.92 -3.96
N SER A 43 -29.86 -27.20 -4.26
CA SER A 43 -28.57 -27.71 -4.75
C SER A 43 -28.14 -27.10 -6.08
N PRO A 44 -26.88 -26.64 -6.24
CA PRO A 44 -26.27 -26.44 -7.54
C PRO A 44 -25.57 -27.72 -8.04
N VAL A 45 -25.68 -27.94 -9.35
CA VAL A 45 -24.98 -28.97 -10.14
C VAL A 45 -23.45 -28.84 -9.98
N PRO A 46 -22.69 -29.94 -9.82
CA PRO A 46 -21.26 -29.86 -9.55
C PRO A 46 -20.49 -29.49 -10.83
N ALA A 47 -19.86 -28.31 -10.82
CA ALA A 47 -18.72 -28.05 -11.68
C ALA A 47 -17.56 -28.93 -11.21
N ALA A 48 -16.95 -29.67 -12.13
CA ALA A 48 -15.85 -30.57 -11.84
C ALA A 48 -14.73 -29.83 -11.07
N ALA A 49 -14.50 -30.26 -9.84
CA ALA A 49 -13.35 -29.83 -9.06
C ALA A 49 -12.09 -30.29 -9.79
N ALA A 50 -11.45 -29.38 -10.53
CA ALA A 50 -10.07 -29.55 -10.90
C ALA A 50 -9.29 -29.71 -9.58
N LYS A 51 -8.76 -30.92 -9.32
CA LYS A 51 -7.80 -31.13 -8.24
C LYS A 51 -6.72 -30.08 -8.43
N ALA A 52 -6.63 -29.12 -7.50
CA ALA A 52 -5.53 -28.17 -7.45
C ALA A 52 -4.25 -29.02 -7.34
N ALA A 53 -3.55 -29.17 -8.46
CA ALA A 53 -2.24 -29.78 -8.46
C ALA A 53 -1.40 -28.95 -7.51
N ARG A 54 -0.89 -29.58 -6.45
CA ARG A 54 0.02 -28.95 -5.50
C ARG A 54 1.14 -28.33 -6.33
N LEU A 55 1.16 -27.00 -6.40
CA LEU A 55 2.13 -26.28 -7.22
C LEU A 55 3.54 -26.74 -6.78
N PRO A 56 4.44 -27.07 -7.73
CA PRO A 56 5.78 -27.50 -7.37
C PRO A 56 6.42 -26.42 -6.50
N LYS A 57 7.04 -26.86 -5.40
CA LYS A 57 7.86 -26.00 -4.55
C LYS A 57 8.87 -25.26 -5.44
N PRO A 58 9.20 -23.98 -5.16
CA PRO A 58 10.24 -23.27 -5.89
C PRO A 58 11.50 -24.15 -5.94
N VAL A 59 11.86 -24.56 -7.15
CA VAL A 59 13.10 -25.32 -7.38
C VAL A 59 14.22 -24.30 -7.35
N LYS A 60 15.30 -24.59 -6.63
CA LYS A 60 16.51 -23.76 -6.60
C LYS A 60 16.85 -23.29 -8.03
N PRO A 61 17.19 -22.00 -8.24
CA PRO A 61 17.60 -21.51 -9.54
C PRO A 61 18.70 -22.39 -10.14
N MET A 62 18.74 -22.49 -11.48
CA MET A 62 19.84 -23.20 -12.15
C MET A 62 21.19 -22.66 -11.67
N PRO A 63 22.27 -23.47 -11.61
CA PRO A 63 23.59 -22.98 -11.26
C PRO A 63 23.98 -21.74 -12.08
N GLY A 64 24.37 -20.66 -11.41
CA GLY A 64 24.72 -19.38 -12.02
C GLY A 64 23.55 -18.45 -12.35
N ALA A 65 22.30 -18.86 -12.11
CA ALA A 65 21.15 -17.98 -12.15
C ALA A 65 21.02 -17.16 -10.87
N ILE A 66 20.62 -15.90 -11.00
CA ILE A 66 20.29 -15.02 -9.88
C ILE A 66 18.98 -15.49 -9.25
N THR A 67 17.96 -15.68 -10.09
CA THR A 67 16.63 -16.15 -9.70
C THR A 67 15.93 -16.80 -10.90
N ALA A 68 14.68 -17.23 -10.75
CA ALA A 68 13.88 -17.80 -11.82
C ALA A 68 12.40 -17.40 -11.72
N LEU A 69 11.68 -17.60 -12.82
CA LEU A 69 10.23 -17.44 -12.92
C LEU A 69 9.63 -18.72 -13.52
N TRP A 70 8.36 -18.97 -13.22
CA TRP A 70 7.56 -19.97 -13.92
C TRP A 70 6.48 -19.28 -14.73
N LEU A 71 6.47 -19.59 -16.03
CA LEU A 71 5.53 -19.07 -17.00
C LEU A 71 4.48 -20.15 -17.27
N GLU A 72 3.23 -19.86 -16.95
CA GLU A 72 2.13 -20.81 -17.10
C GLU A 72 1.16 -20.27 -18.15
N SER A 73 0.86 -21.08 -19.18
CA SER A 73 -0.20 -20.74 -20.13
C SER A 73 -1.55 -20.80 -19.43
N THR A 74 -2.36 -19.75 -19.59
CA THR A 74 -3.78 -19.76 -19.24
C THR A 74 -4.69 -19.97 -20.46
N ALA A 75 -4.10 -20.17 -21.66
CA ALA A 75 -4.82 -20.58 -22.87
C ALA A 75 -5.02 -22.10 -22.92
N ASP A 76 -6.02 -22.54 -23.69
CA ASP A 76 -6.30 -23.96 -23.97
C ASP A 76 -5.45 -24.55 -25.12
N ALA A 77 -4.67 -23.72 -25.80
CA ALA A 77 -3.83 -24.10 -26.93
C ALA A 77 -2.42 -23.48 -26.82
N VAL A 78 -1.48 -24.02 -27.58
CA VAL A 78 -0.11 -23.49 -27.64
C VAL A 78 -0.13 -22.07 -28.18
N GLN A 79 0.52 -21.16 -27.46
CA GLN A 79 0.74 -19.78 -27.88
C GLN A 79 2.16 -19.64 -28.44
N ASN A 80 2.33 -18.91 -29.54
CA ASN A 80 3.64 -18.63 -30.13
C ASN A 80 4.03 -17.16 -29.97
N ALA A 81 5.34 -16.91 -29.90
CA ALA A 81 5.94 -15.58 -29.76
C ALA A 81 5.27 -14.76 -28.64
N VAL A 82 5.09 -15.34 -27.45
CA VAL A 82 4.36 -14.76 -26.32
C VAL A 82 5.13 -13.57 -25.73
N PRO A 83 4.62 -12.32 -25.83
CA PRO A 83 5.18 -11.17 -25.15
C PRO A 83 5.07 -11.36 -23.65
N LEU A 84 6.18 -11.11 -22.99
CA LEU A 84 6.31 -11.18 -21.54
C LEU A 84 6.86 -9.82 -21.08
N THR A 85 6.29 -9.26 -20.03
CA THR A 85 6.87 -8.12 -19.32
C THR A 85 6.51 -8.24 -17.84
N PHE A 86 7.51 -8.08 -16.97
CA PHE A 86 7.36 -8.20 -15.53
C PHE A 86 8.36 -7.30 -14.81
N GLY A 87 8.05 -6.93 -13.57
CA GLY A 87 9.00 -6.28 -12.67
C GLY A 87 9.83 -7.32 -11.92
N GLN A 88 11.09 -7.02 -11.69
CA GLN A 88 12.00 -7.85 -10.90
C GLN A 88 12.79 -6.97 -9.94
N ILE A 89 12.73 -7.31 -8.66
CA ILE A 89 13.63 -6.78 -7.64
C ILE A 89 14.86 -7.68 -7.53
N PHE A 90 16.03 -7.11 -7.26
CA PHE A 90 17.28 -7.83 -7.05
C PHE A 90 17.85 -7.51 -5.67
N ALA A 91 18.51 -8.49 -5.04
CA ALA A 91 19.32 -8.22 -3.86
C ALA A 91 20.55 -7.37 -4.24
N ALA A 92 21.08 -6.61 -3.28
CA ALA A 92 22.28 -5.81 -3.52
C ALA A 92 23.44 -6.70 -4.00
N GLY A 93 24.15 -6.26 -5.04
CA GLY A 93 25.25 -6.98 -5.67
C GLY A 93 24.87 -8.06 -6.69
N ASP A 94 23.61 -8.51 -6.71
CA ASP A 94 23.22 -9.65 -7.57
C ASP A 94 23.25 -9.31 -9.07
N LEU A 95 22.82 -8.10 -9.44
CA LEU A 95 22.97 -7.58 -10.80
C LEU A 95 23.80 -6.28 -10.76
N PRO A 96 25.13 -6.36 -10.92
CA PRO A 96 26.03 -5.21 -10.84
C PRO A 96 25.71 -4.13 -11.89
N ALA A 97 26.12 -2.88 -11.59
CA ALA A 97 26.00 -1.76 -12.52
C ALA A 97 26.59 -2.10 -13.89
N GLY A 98 25.88 -1.75 -14.96
CA GLY A 98 26.33 -1.97 -16.34
C GLY A 98 26.23 -3.43 -16.82
N GLN A 99 25.76 -4.37 -16.00
CA GLN A 99 25.37 -5.71 -16.47
C GLN A 99 23.91 -5.77 -16.92
N SER A 100 23.57 -6.80 -17.68
CA SER A 100 22.22 -7.10 -18.12
C SER A 100 21.87 -8.56 -17.82
N LEU A 101 20.77 -9.05 -18.39
CA LEU A 101 20.26 -10.40 -18.16
C LEU A 101 20.08 -11.15 -19.48
N VAL A 102 20.19 -12.47 -19.39
CA VAL A 102 19.70 -13.41 -20.40
C VAL A 102 18.81 -14.44 -19.70
N GLY A 103 17.72 -14.81 -20.35
CA GLY A 103 16.85 -15.87 -19.89
C GLY A 103 17.39 -17.22 -20.35
N LYS A 104 17.26 -18.25 -19.53
CA LYS A 104 17.57 -19.63 -19.94
C LYS A 104 16.46 -20.58 -19.52
N LEU A 105 15.95 -21.33 -20.49
CA LEU A 105 14.99 -22.41 -20.26
C LEU A 105 15.71 -23.70 -19.83
N ASP A 106 14.96 -24.66 -19.29
CA ASP A 106 15.52 -25.91 -18.78
C ASP A 106 16.17 -26.79 -19.86
N ASP A 107 15.74 -26.68 -21.11
CA ASP A 107 16.34 -27.35 -22.27
C ASP A 107 17.65 -26.69 -22.75
N GLY A 108 18.07 -25.59 -22.11
CA GLY A 108 19.26 -24.83 -22.46
C GLY A 108 19.03 -23.66 -23.41
N THR A 109 17.82 -23.52 -23.97
CA THR A 109 17.45 -22.42 -24.87
C THR A 109 17.65 -21.07 -24.19
N ARG A 110 18.33 -20.15 -24.87
CA ARG A 110 18.54 -18.78 -24.41
C ARG A 110 17.45 -17.86 -24.94
N ILE A 111 16.86 -17.07 -24.05
CA ILE A 111 15.86 -16.04 -24.36
C ILE A 111 16.51 -14.68 -24.17
N ALA A 112 16.49 -13.85 -25.21
CA ALA A 112 16.94 -12.47 -25.11
C ALA A 112 16.01 -11.69 -24.17
N LEU A 113 16.60 -10.94 -23.23
CA LEU A 113 15.87 -10.10 -22.28
C LEU A 113 16.24 -8.64 -22.53
N GLN A 114 15.22 -7.80 -22.67
CA GLN A 114 15.33 -6.37 -22.51
C GLN A 114 15.24 -6.05 -21.01
N VAL A 115 16.14 -5.20 -20.50
CA VAL A 115 16.20 -4.84 -19.08
C VAL A 115 16.17 -3.32 -18.95
N ASP A 116 15.02 -2.78 -18.56
CA ASP A 116 14.82 -1.37 -18.25
C ASP A 116 15.06 -1.14 -16.75
N VAL A 117 16.27 -0.75 -16.38
CA VAL A 117 16.63 -0.46 -14.98
C VAL A 117 15.88 0.77 -14.49
N LYS A 118 15.17 0.63 -13.37
CA LYS A 118 14.38 1.71 -12.75
C LYS A 118 15.03 2.26 -11.51
N ALA A 119 15.52 1.40 -10.63
CA ALA A 119 16.14 1.82 -9.37
C ALA A 119 17.41 1.02 -9.09
N SER A 120 18.36 1.66 -8.42
CA SER A 120 19.66 1.09 -8.05
C SER A 120 19.87 1.13 -6.54
N HIS A 121 20.59 0.14 -6.01
CA HIS A 121 21.09 0.10 -4.64
C HIS A 121 22.21 1.13 -4.43
N ALA A 122 22.61 1.33 -3.16
CA ALA A 122 23.70 2.24 -2.82
C ALA A 122 25.04 1.81 -3.45
N ASP A 123 25.28 0.51 -3.59
CA ASP A 123 26.44 -0.08 -4.28
C ASP A 123 26.37 0.01 -5.81
N ARG A 124 25.35 0.72 -6.34
CA ARG A 124 25.04 0.90 -7.77
C ARG A 124 24.55 -0.35 -8.49
N SER A 125 24.46 -1.50 -7.82
CA SER A 125 23.78 -2.67 -8.40
C SER A 125 22.31 -2.35 -8.66
N VAL A 126 21.73 -3.02 -9.64
CA VAL A 126 20.31 -2.87 -9.98
C VAL A 126 19.49 -3.32 -8.79
N ARG A 127 18.53 -2.49 -8.36
CA ARG A 127 17.55 -2.80 -7.32
C ARG A 127 16.24 -3.26 -7.92
N HIS A 128 15.71 -2.52 -8.87
CA HIS A 128 14.49 -2.86 -9.59
C HIS A 128 14.66 -2.61 -11.09
N ALA A 129 14.22 -3.56 -11.90
CA ALA A 129 14.14 -3.40 -13.34
C ALA A 129 12.84 -3.99 -13.88
N ILE A 130 12.41 -3.48 -15.02
CA ILE A 130 11.32 -4.05 -15.81
C ILE A 130 11.95 -4.87 -16.93
N ILE A 131 11.56 -6.12 -17.04
CA ILE A 131 12.17 -7.08 -17.95
C ILE A 131 11.13 -7.48 -18.99
N SER A 132 11.49 -7.36 -20.26
CA SER A 132 10.65 -7.72 -21.39
C SER A 132 11.31 -8.78 -22.28
N ALA A 133 10.50 -9.69 -22.81
CA ALA A 133 10.95 -10.78 -23.67
C ALA A 133 9.85 -11.22 -24.64
N ILE A 134 10.25 -11.95 -25.69
CA ILE A 134 9.34 -12.72 -26.54
C ILE A 134 9.63 -14.21 -26.30
N VAL A 135 8.71 -14.92 -25.64
CA VAL A 135 8.84 -16.36 -25.38
C VAL A 135 8.42 -17.13 -26.64
N PRO A 136 9.27 -17.99 -27.23
CA PRO A 136 9.00 -18.60 -28.53
C PRO A 136 7.69 -19.39 -28.61
N ALA A 137 7.42 -20.21 -27.60
CA ALA A 137 6.19 -20.98 -27.47
C ALA A 137 5.85 -21.19 -25.99
N LEU A 138 4.56 -21.27 -25.67
CA LEU A 138 4.05 -21.55 -24.33
C LEU A 138 2.85 -22.49 -24.44
N ALA A 139 2.96 -23.70 -23.89
CA ALA A 139 1.94 -24.74 -24.00
C ALA A 139 1.03 -24.81 -22.75
N PRO A 140 -0.26 -25.14 -22.90
CA PRO A 140 -1.15 -25.44 -21.77
C PRO A 140 -0.62 -26.57 -20.91
N GLY A 141 -0.76 -26.44 -19.58
CA GLY A 141 -0.41 -27.49 -18.62
C GLY A 141 1.09 -27.79 -18.47
N GLN A 142 1.97 -27.05 -19.15
CA GLN A 142 3.42 -27.21 -19.09
C GLN A 142 4.09 -25.89 -18.68
N PRO A 143 4.26 -25.63 -17.37
CA PRO A 143 4.96 -24.44 -16.90
C PRO A 143 6.40 -24.40 -17.44
N LEU A 144 6.79 -23.27 -18.03
CA LEU A 144 8.17 -23.03 -18.47
C LEU A 144 8.95 -22.31 -17.37
N ARG A 145 10.08 -22.88 -16.95
CA ARG A 145 11.01 -22.19 -16.05
C ARG A 145 11.95 -21.29 -16.84
N LEU A 146 11.92 -19.99 -16.56
CA LEU A 146 12.83 -19.00 -17.10
C LEU A 146 13.82 -18.59 -16.00
N SER A 147 15.05 -19.12 -16.05
CA SER A 147 16.11 -18.66 -15.13
C SER A 147 16.73 -17.37 -15.64
N LEU A 148 17.00 -16.42 -14.75
CA LEU A 148 17.63 -15.14 -15.04
C LEU A 148 19.12 -15.22 -14.73
N LEU A 149 19.97 -15.10 -15.75
CA LEU A 149 21.42 -15.13 -15.63
C LEU A 149 22.02 -13.79 -16.02
N LYS A 150 23.15 -13.43 -15.41
CA LYS A 150 23.92 -12.24 -15.81
C LYS A 150 24.40 -12.39 -17.25
N ALA A 151 24.36 -11.30 -17.99
CA ALA A 151 24.84 -11.20 -19.36
C ALA A 151 25.46 -9.82 -19.62
N ALA A 152 26.23 -9.72 -20.71
CA ALA A 152 26.63 -8.42 -21.24
C ALA A 152 25.40 -7.70 -21.81
N PRO A 153 25.29 -6.37 -21.65
CA PRO A 153 24.26 -5.59 -22.32
C PRO A 153 24.31 -5.79 -23.84
N ALA A 154 23.14 -5.95 -24.47
CA ALA A 154 23.01 -5.99 -25.91
C ALA A 154 22.31 -4.71 -26.37
N ALA A 155 22.98 -3.90 -27.20
CA ALA A 155 22.36 -2.75 -27.84
C ALA A 155 21.36 -3.22 -28.89
N SER A 156 20.13 -2.73 -28.81
CA SER A 156 19.08 -3.04 -29.78
C SER A 156 18.08 -1.88 -29.84
N ALA A 157 17.59 -1.60 -31.05
CA ALA A 157 16.72 -0.46 -31.29
C ALA A 157 15.34 -0.68 -30.64
N PRO A 158 14.75 0.35 -30.02
CA PRO A 158 13.35 0.34 -29.59
C PRO A 158 12.38 0.12 -30.76
N ILE A 159 11.17 -0.35 -30.44
CA ILE A 159 10.06 -0.39 -31.40
C ILE A 159 9.57 1.05 -31.59
N GLU A 160 9.56 1.53 -32.82
CA GLU A 160 9.08 2.89 -33.13
C GLU A 160 7.56 2.98 -33.14
N ALA A 161 7.01 4.09 -32.63
CA ALA A 161 5.57 4.34 -32.61
C ALA A 161 4.97 4.34 -34.04
N ALA A 162 5.73 4.86 -35.01
CA ALA A 162 5.36 4.88 -36.42
C ALA A 162 5.02 3.47 -36.95
N THR A 163 5.81 2.44 -36.58
CA THR A 163 5.58 1.05 -37.00
C THR A 163 4.24 0.52 -36.50
N LEU A 164 3.81 0.90 -35.29
CA LEU A 164 2.52 0.51 -34.74
C LEU A 164 1.37 1.21 -35.48
N LEU A 165 1.53 2.51 -35.74
CA LEU A 165 0.55 3.36 -36.43
C LEU A 165 0.33 2.95 -37.90
N GLU A 166 1.40 2.63 -38.62
CA GLU A 166 1.41 2.12 -40.00
C GLU A 166 0.69 0.78 -40.13
N LYS A 167 0.85 -0.10 -39.13
CA LYS A 167 0.12 -1.38 -39.04
C LYS A 167 -1.35 -1.23 -38.64
N GLY A 168 -1.84 0.00 -38.47
CA GLY A 168 -3.25 0.29 -38.23
C GLY A 168 -3.66 0.37 -36.77
N PHE A 169 -2.72 0.50 -35.83
CA PHE A 169 -3.08 0.72 -34.42
C PHE A 169 -3.89 1.98 -34.25
N ARG A 170 -5.04 1.85 -33.59
CA ARG A 170 -5.93 2.94 -33.19
C ARG A 170 -6.44 2.63 -31.79
N ALA A 171 -6.45 3.61 -30.90
CA ALA A 171 -7.04 3.43 -29.58
C ALA A 171 -7.57 4.77 -29.07
N GLY A 172 -8.73 4.74 -28.44
CA GLY A 172 -9.35 5.94 -27.93
C GLY A 172 -10.52 5.67 -26.99
N VAL A 173 -10.88 6.72 -26.25
CA VAL A 173 -11.98 6.74 -25.29
C VAL A 173 -12.97 7.81 -25.70
N SER A 174 -14.24 7.50 -25.55
CA SER A 174 -15.34 8.44 -25.71
C SER A 174 -16.15 8.51 -24.42
N LEU A 175 -16.44 9.73 -23.97
CA LEU A 175 -17.34 10.00 -22.86
C LEU A 175 -18.53 10.81 -23.37
N THR A 176 -19.75 10.44 -22.99
CA THR A 176 -20.95 11.24 -23.22
C THR A 176 -21.37 11.87 -21.89
N VAL A 177 -21.06 13.16 -21.73
CA VAL A 177 -21.34 13.95 -20.52
C VAL A 177 -22.45 14.93 -20.86
N ASP A 178 -23.57 14.89 -20.14
CA ASP A 178 -24.74 15.76 -20.37
C ASP A 178 -25.20 15.78 -21.85
N GLY A 179 -25.20 14.61 -22.50
CA GLY A 179 -25.57 14.47 -23.92
C GLY A 179 -24.50 14.94 -24.91
N LYS A 180 -23.39 15.51 -24.45
CA LYS A 180 -22.28 15.97 -25.27
C LYS A 180 -21.14 14.96 -25.30
N LYS A 181 -20.67 14.62 -26.50
CA LYS A 181 -19.57 13.68 -26.72
C LYS A 181 -18.22 14.38 -26.57
N TYR A 182 -17.34 13.79 -25.76
CA TYR A 182 -15.93 14.13 -25.64
C TYR A 182 -15.05 12.92 -25.96
N GLN A 183 -13.88 13.12 -26.56
CA GLN A 183 -13.01 12.05 -27.02
C GLN A 183 -11.53 12.33 -26.70
N ALA A 184 -10.76 11.25 -26.52
CA ALA A 184 -9.30 11.26 -26.45
C ALA A 184 -8.75 10.06 -27.24
N SER A 185 -7.63 10.24 -27.96
CA SER A 185 -7.04 9.21 -28.84
C SER A 185 -5.54 9.05 -28.59
N ALA A 186 -5.13 7.83 -28.24
CA ALA A 186 -3.74 7.48 -28.03
C ALA A 186 -2.95 7.52 -29.35
N ASP A 187 -3.53 7.05 -30.45
CA ASP A 187 -2.86 7.05 -31.75
C ASP A 187 -2.67 8.46 -32.32
N ALA A 188 -3.56 9.42 -32.00
CA ALA A 188 -3.34 10.82 -32.33
C ALA A 188 -2.15 11.42 -31.58
N LEU A 189 -1.96 11.07 -30.30
CA LEU A 189 -0.82 11.53 -29.48
C LEU A 189 0.50 10.91 -29.97
N LEU A 190 0.49 9.61 -30.28
CA LEU A 190 1.66 8.92 -30.85
C LEU A 190 2.12 9.57 -32.18
N ARG A 191 1.20 10.02 -33.05
CA ARG A 191 1.56 10.74 -34.29
C ARG A 191 2.19 12.11 -34.05
N LYS A 192 1.87 12.74 -32.92
CA LYS A 192 2.43 14.04 -32.53
C LYS A 192 3.76 13.92 -31.78
N HIS A 193 4.21 12.69 -31.49
CA HIS A 193 5.36 12.42 -30.61
C HIS A 193 5.23 13.03 -29.21
N ASP A 194 3.99 13.19 -28.74
CA ASP A 194 3.67 13.78 -27.43
C ASP A 194 3.55 12.66 -26.40
N SER A 195 4.70 12.20 -25.88
CA SER A 195 4.78 11.04 -24.99
C SER A 195 6.02 11.02 -24.12
N THR A 196 5.94 10.34 -22.98
CA THR A 196 7.10 9.91 -22.19
C THR A 196 7.36 8.42 -22.45
N THR A 197 8.59 8.06 -22.82
CA THR A 197 8.95 6.64 -23.02
C THR A 197 9.25 5.99 -21.67
N TRP A 198 8.47 5.00 -21.28
CA TRP A 198 8.63 4.23 -20.05
C TRP A 198 9.52 3.00 -20.24
N LEU A 199 9.32 2.24 -21.31
CA LEU A 199 10.17 1.10 -21.68
C LEU A 199 10.75 1.34 -23.06
N ALA A 200 12.01 1.01 -23.28
CA ALA A 200 12.69 1.26 -24.55
C ALA A 200 13.54 0.05 -24.97
N GLY A 201 13.07 -0.68 -25.97
CA GLY A 201 13.84 -1.77 -26.57
C GLY A 201 13.05 -2.63 -27.55
N PRO A 202 13.67 -3.69 -28.10
CA PRO A 202 13.14 -4.46 -29.20
C PRO A 202 12.04 -5.45 -28.78
N ALA A 203 11.99 -5.82 -27.50
CA ALA A 203 10.97 -6.73 -26.98
C ALA A 203 9.72 -5.95 -26.57
N ALA A 204 9.90 -4.76 -25.99
CA ALA A 204 8.83 -3.86 -25.66
C ALA A 204 9.26 -2.39 -25.77
N THR A 205 8.39 -1.55 -26.30
CA THR A 205 8.49 -0.08 -26.11
C THR A 205 7.15 0.41 -25.57
N GLU A 206 7.19 1.18 -24.48
CA GLU A 206 5.98 1.66 -23.81
C GLU A 206 5.98 3.19 -23.76
N TRP A 207 4.92 3.78 -24.30
CA TRP A 207 4.69 5.22 -24.28
C TRP A 207 3.61 5.56 -23.27
N LEU A 208 3.91 6.48 -22.37
CA LEU A 208 2.95 7.13 -21.49
C LEU A 208 2.45 8.39 -22.19
N LEU A 209 1.15 8.49 -22.33
CA LEU A 209 0.45 9.53 -23.07
C LEU A 209 -0.61 10.12 -22.15
N ASP A 210 -0.82 11.43 -22.22
CA ASP A 210 -1.94 12.09 -21.57
C ASP A 210 -2.62 13.09 -22.50
N ALA A 211 -3.93 13.23 -22.35
CA ALA A 211 -4.71 14.16 -23.15
C ALA A 211 -5.95 14.65 -22.39
N PRO A 212 -6.35 15.92 -22.59
CA PRO A 212 -7.69 16.32 -22.24
C PRO A 212 -8.71 15.58 -23.12
N PHE A 213 -9.90 15.36 -22.59
CA PHE A 213 -11.05 14.97 -23.40
C PHE A 213 -11.56 16.19 -24.18
N THR A 214 -11.68 16.11 -25.51
CA THR A 214 -12.15 17.25 -26.32
C THR A 214 -13.49 16.97 -27.01
N ASP A 215 -14.32 17.99 -27.16
CA ASP A 215 -15.55 17.91 -27.95
C ASP A 215 -15.30 17.99 -29.47
N ALA A 216 -16.37 18.07 -30.26
CA ALA A 216 -16.30 18.18 -31.72
C ALA A 216 -15.61 19.46 -32.22
N ASP A 217 -15.60 20.53 -31.41
CA ASP A 217 -14.94 21.80 -31.73
C ASP A 217 -13.47 21.83 -31.22
N GLY A 218 -12.99 20.73 -30.63
CA GLY A 218 -11.66 20.63 -30.05
C GLY A 218 -11.52 21.29 -28.68
N LYS A 219 -12.63 21.70 -28.04
CA LYS A 219 -12.59 22.34 -26.71
C LYS A 219 -12.42 21.27 -25.62
N PRO A 220 -11.45 21.42 -24.70
CA PRO A 220 -11.22 20.45 -23.64
C PRO A 220 -12.34 20.48 -22.59
N HIS A 221 -12.66 19.31 -22.04
CA HIS A 221 -13.45 19.17 -20.83
C HIS A 221 -12.62 19.72 -19.65
N PRO A 222 -13.19 20.57 -18.79
CA PRO A 222 -12.41 21.24 -17.74
C PRO A 222 -11.80 20.27 -16.71
N HIS A 223 -12.52 19.20 -16.37
CA HIS A 223 -12.13 18.29 -15.29
C HIS A 223 -11.63 16.91 -15.72
N LEU A 224 -12.04 16.43 -16.91
CA LEU A 224 -11.85 15.03 -17.28
C LEU A 224 -10.67 14.93 -18.23
N SER A 225 -9.75 14.02 -17.93
CA SER A 225 -8.60 13.72 -18.78
C SER A 225 -8.41 12.22 -18.96
N ALA A 226 -7.72 11.84 -20.03
CA ALA A 226 -7.33 10.46 -20.29
C ALA A 226 -5.82 10.32 -20.17
N ARG A 227 -5.36 9.19 -19.64
CA ARG A 227 -3.99 8.71 -19.79
C ARG A 227 -3.98 7.36 -20.47
N PHE A 228 -2.96 7.13 -21.28
CA PHE A 228 -2.73 5.86 -21.94
C PHE A 228 -1.31 5.37 -21.66
N ALA A 229 -1.16 4.08 -21.39
CA ALA A 229 0.13 3.40 -21.51
C ALA A 229 0.02 2.40 -22.67
N VAL A 230 0.71 2.71 -23.78
CA VAL A 230 0.71 1.86 -24.97
C VAL A 230 2.04 1.12 -25.03
N ARG A 231 2.03 -0.18 -24.71
CA ARG A 231 3.22 -1.04 -24.77
C ARG A 231 3.18 -1.88 -26.04
N ALA A 232 3.96 -1.48 -27.04
CA ALA A 232 4.18 -2.29 -28.22
C ALA A 232 5.02 -3.52 -27.89
N ALA A 233 4.67 -4.67 -28.47
CA ALA A 233 5.45 -5.90 -28.43
C ALA A 233 5.28 -6.65 -29.77
N GLY A 234 6.26 -6.51 -30.66
CA GLY A 234 6.16 -6.97 -32.05
C GLY A 234 5.06 -6.24 -32.83
N SER A 235 4.07 -6.97 -33.33
CA SER A 235 2.90 -6.40 -34.04
C SER A 235 1.65 -6.25 -33.16
N ARG A 236 1.79 -6.41 -31.84
CA ARG A 236 0.72 -6.27 -30.85
C ARG A 236 1.03 -5.10 -29.93
N ALA A 237 0.01 -4.64 -29.21
CA ALA A 237 0.21 -3.69 -28.12
C ALA A 237 -0.73 -3.97 -26.95
N ARG A 238 -0.21 -3.87 -25.72
CA ARG A 238 -1.05 -3.68 -24.52
C ARG A 238 -1.45 -2.21 -24.47
N VAL A 239 -2.72 -1.95 -24.20
CA VAL A 239 -3.30 -0.60 -24.09
C VAL A 239 -3.91 -0.46 -22.71
N ASP A 240 -3.23 0.25 -21.82
CA ASP A 240 -3.80 0.76 -20.58
C ASP A 240 -4.54 2.06 -20.88
N VAL A 241 -5.76 2.17 -20.37
CA VAL A 241 -6.59 3.36 -20.43
C VAL A 241 -6.96 3.76 -19.02
N THR A 242 -6.52 4.94 -18.59
CA THR A 242 -6.97 5.59 -17.36
C THR A 242 -7.83 6.81 -17.69
N VAL A 243 -8.96 6.97 -17.00
CA VAL A 243 -9.75 8.21 -17.03
C VAL A 243 -9.72 8.85 -15.65
N GLU A 244 -9.43 10.15 -15.63
CA GLU A 244 -9.18 10.91 -14.41
C GLU A 244 -10.16 12.07 -14.25
N ASN A 245 -10.54 12.31 -13.00
CA ASN A 245 -11.29 13.47 -12.53
C ASN A 245 -10.55 14.06 -11.33
N ASP A 246 -9.28 14.40 -11.49
CA ASP A 246 -8.31 14.49 -10.39
C ASP A 246 -7.51 15.79 -10.33
N TRP A 247 -7.85 16.80 -11.14
CA TRP A 247 -7.16 18.09 -11.08
C TRP A 247 -7.33 18.75 -9.70
N ALA A 248 -6.21 18.94 -9.01
CA ALA A 248 -6.18 19.40 -7.64
C ALA A 248 -6.73 20.83 -7.46
N PHE A 249 -6.48 21.71 -8.44
CA PHE A 249 -6.81 23.13 -8.35
C PHE A 249 -7.81 23.61 -9.42
N GLU A 250 -8.43 22.70 -10.18
CA GLU A 250 -9.48 23.07 -11.15
C GLU A 250 -10.74 23.54 -10.40
N PRO A 251 -11.28 24.75 -10.66
CA PRO A 251 -12.42 25.29 -9.93
C PRO A 251 -13.69 24.44 -10.05
N GLY A 252 -14.45 24.35 -8.95
CA GLY A 252 -15.73 23.63 -8.92
C GLY A 252 -15.61 22.11 -9.16
N PRO A 253 -14.71 21.39 -8.47
CA PRO A 253 -14.65 19.94 -8.53
C PRO A 253 -16.01 19.33 -8.18
N ARG A 254 -16.36 18.24 -8.85
CA ARG A 254 -17.59 17.49 -8.65
C ARG A 254 -17.48 16.09 -9.25
N ASN A 255 -18.42 15.24 -8.90
CA ASN A 255 -18.65 13.97 -9.57
C ASN A 255 -19.25 14.22 -10.96
N PHE A 256 -18.93 13.35 -11.91
CA PHE A 256 -19.54 13.33 -13.24
C PHE A 256 -20.23 12.00 -13.47
N THR A 257 -21.42 12.02 -14.04
CA THR A 257 -22.08 10.81 -14.54
C THR A 257 -22.08 10.84 -16.06
N TYR A 258 -21.55 9.80 -16.68
CA TYR A 258 -21.41 9.73 -18.13
C TYR A 258 -21.48 8.31 -18.66
N ASP A 259 -21.77 8.19 -19.96
CA ASP A 259 -21.54 6.95 -20.68
C ASP A 259 -20.10 6.91 -21.18
N ALA A 260 -19.40 5.80 -20.95
CA ALA A 260 -18.02 5.61 -21.37
C ALA A 260 -17.91 4.46 -22.37
N SER A 261 -17.07 4.64 -23.40
CA SER A 261 -16.74 3.61 -24.38
C SER A 261 -15.24 3.65 -24.70
N ILE A 262 -14.62 2.48 -24.74
CA ILE A 262 -13.20 2.31 -25.10
C ILE A 262 -13.13 1.53 -26.41
N SER A 263 -12.30 2.02 -27.33
CA SER A 263 -12.00 1.36 -28.59
C SER A 263 -10.52 1.05 -28.75
N VAL A 264 -10.21 -0.13 -29.29
CA VAL A 264 -8.85 -0.58 -29.61
C VAL A 264 -8.90 -1.29 -30.97
N GLY A 265 -7.97 -0.96 -31.87
CA GLY A 265 -7.98 -1.41 -33.27
C GLY A 265 -9.23 -0.97 -34.03
N GLY A 266 -9.85 0.14 -33.65
CA GLY A 266 -11.11 0.62 -34.23
C GLY A 266 -12.36 -0.16 -33.81
N LYS A 267 -12.24 -1.12 -32.89
CA LYS A 267 -13.37 -1.90 -32.35
C LYS A 267 -13.66 -1.47 -30.92
N GLN A 268 -14.94 -1.37 -30.56
CA GLN A 268 -15.33 -1.15 -29.17
C GLN A 268 -15.03 -2.40 -28.34
N VAL A 269 -14.19 -2.26 -27.31
CA VAL A 269 -13.76 -3.36 -26.43
C VAL A 269 -14.39 -3.31 -25.05
N TRP A 270 -14.92 -2.15 -24.66
CA TRP A 270 -15.61 -1.97 -23.39
C TRP A 270 -16.57 -0.78 -23.46
N GLN A 271 -17.68 -0.87 -22.71
CA GLN A 271 -18.60 0.24 -22.51
C GLN A 271 -19.22 0.17 -21.11
N ARG A 272 -19.61 1.33 -20.58
CA ARG A 272 -20.39 1.45 -19.35
C ARG A 272 -21.33 2.64 -19.48
N GLN A 273 -22.61 2.40 -19.28
CA GLN A 273 -23.61 3.45 -19.18
C GLN A 273 -23.68 4.02 -17.77
N ALA A 274 -23.99 5.31 -17.67
CA ALA A 274 -24.23 6.02 -16.42
C ALA A 274 -23.19 5.73 -15.32
N LEU A 275 -21.89 5.73 -15.68
CA LEU A 275 -20.81 5.62 -14.71
C LEU A 275 -20.71 6.93 -13.94
N THR A 276 -20.94 6.90 -12.62
CA THR A 276 -20.62 8.01 -11.73
C THR A 276 -19.14 7.96 -11.35
N HIS A 277 -18.36 8.86 -11.92
CA HIS A 277 -16.94 9.06 -11.62
C HIS A 277 -16.80 10.11 -10.51
N PHE A 278 -16.26 9.69 -9.37
CA PHE A 278 -16.07 10.56 -8.22
C PHE A 278 -15.02 11.66 -8.48
N HIS A 279 -15.14 12.78 -7.78
CA HIS A 279 -14.10 13.83 -7.75
C HIS A 279 -12.80 13.28 -7.15
N HIS A 280 -11.66 13.80 -7.60
CA HIS A 280 -10.32 13.42 -7.13
C HIS A 280 -10.07 11.91 -7.16
N ALA A 281 -10.56 11.26 -8.22
CA ALA A 281 -10.50 9.81 -8.39
C ALA A 281 -10.13 9.46 -9.84
N ARG A 282 -9.69 8.23 -10.05
CA ARG A 282 -9.33 7.67 -11.35
C ARG A 282 -9.81 6.22 -11.47
N TRP A 283 -10.06 5.78 -12.69
CA TRP A 283 -10.29 4.36 -12.97
C TRP A 283 -9.50 3.94 -14.20
N ARG A 284 -9.17 2.65 -14.28
CA ARG A 284 -8.43 2.09 -15.42
C ARG A 284 -9.10 0.86 -16.03
N LYS A 285 -8.78 0.61 -17.30
CA LYS A 285 -9.03 -0.66 -18.00
C LYS A 285 -7.85 -0.98 -18.91
N VAL A 286 -7.54 -2.26 -19.05
CA VAL A 286 -6.40 -2.76 -19.83
C VAL A 286 -6.92 -3.68 -20.93
N PHE A 287 -6.43 -3.49 -22.15
CA PHE A 287 -6.79 -4.28 -23.32
C PHE A 287 -5.56 -4.60 -24.17
N TRP A 288 -5.77 -5.41 -25.22
CA TRP A 288 -4.76 -5.69 -26.23
C TRP A 288 -5.24 -5.34 -27.63
N TRP A 289 -4.34 -4.77 -28.42
CA TRP A 289 -4.44 -4.74 -29.87
C TRP A 289 -3.72 -5.97 -30.44
N GLY A 290 -4.49 -6.82 -31.13
CA GLY A 290 -4.09 -8.17 -31.49
C GLY A 290 -4.39 -9.18 -30.38
N ALA A 291 -3.86 -10.40 -30.50
CA ALA A 291 -4.12 -11.46 -29.52
C ALA A 291 -3.45 -11.17 -28.16
N GLU A 292 -4.25 -11.11 -27.10
CA GLU A 292 -3.77 -11.00 -25.72
C GLU A 292 -2.93 -12.23 -25.34
N PRO A 293 -1.72 -12.04 -24.79
CA PRO A 293 -0.93 -13.12 -24.23
C PRO A 293 -1.60 -13.68 -22.97
N GLN A 294 -2.00 -14.95 -23.00
CA GLN A 294 -2.64 -15.63 -21.88
C GLN A 294 -1.58 -16.31 -21.02
N ILE A 295 -0.94 -15.52 -20.15
CA ILE A 295 0.20 -15.95 -19.34
C ILE A 295 0.02 -15.57 -17.87
N HIS A 296 0.26 -16.52 -16.98
CA HIS A 296 0.45 -16.30 -15.55
C HIS A 296 1.94 -16.41 -15.24
N VAL A 297 2.48 -15.38 -14.59
CA VAL A 297 3.89 -15.31 -14.18
C VAL A 297 3.96 -15.56 -12.69
N ARG A 298 4.74 -16.57 -12.31
CA ARG A 298 5.05 -16.88 -10.91
C ARG A 298 6.49 -16.52 -10.63
N HIS A 299 6.69 -15.55 -9.75
CA HIS A 299 8.01 -15.17 -9.28
C HIS A 299 8.54 -16.15 -8.24
N ASP A 300 9.87 -16.18 -8.08
CA ASP A 300 10.50 -16.84 -6.94
C ASP A 300 10.27 -16.03 -5.66
N SER A 301 9.19 -16.36 -4.94
CA SER A 301 8.84 -15.70 -3.67
C SER A 301 9.97 -15.72 -2.65
N ALA A 302 10.77 -16.79 -2.61
CA ALA A 302 11.88 -16.90 -1.67
C ALA A 302 12.94 -15.84 -1.99
N TYR A 303 13.26 -15.65 -3.27
CA TYR A 303 14.17 -14.61 -3.71
C TYR A 303 13.61 -13.19 -3.46
N LEU A 304 12.33 -12.95 -3.78
CA LEU A 304 11.69 -11.66 -3.53
C LEU A 304 11.74 -11.25 -2.03
N ILE A 305 11.53 -12.22 -1.14
CA ILE A 305 11.64 -12.00 0.31
C ILE A 305 13.10 -11.84 0.73
N ALA A 306 14.00 -12.68 0.21
CA ALA A 306 15.43 -12.65 0.53
C ALA A 306 16.11 -11.34 0.11
N SER A 307 15.61 -10.65 -0.93
CA SER A 307 16.11 -9.35 -1.36
C SER A 307 15.84 -8.21 -0.35
N ARG A 308 15.12 -8.48 0.75
CA ARG A 308 14.68 -7.51 1.77
C ARG A 308 13.71 -6.42 1.29
N ALA A 309 13.25 -6.50 0.04
CA ALA A 309 12.28 -5.55 -0.50
C ALA A 309 10.83 -5.81 -0.03
N LEU A 310 10.58 -7.00 0.51
CA LEU A 310 9.34 -7.41 1.14
C LEU A 310 9.64 -8.00 2.53
N PRO A 311 8.73 -7.85 3.50
CA PRO A 311 8.89 -8.44 4.82
C PRO A 311 9.09 -9.96 4.75
N ASN A 312 9.76 -10.53 5.75
CA ASN A 312 10.02 -11.97 5.84
C ASN A 312 8.78 -12.77 6.25
N TYR A 313 7.79 -12.84 5.35
CA TYR A 313 6.60 -13.68 5.50
C TYR A 313 6.99 -15.17 5.61
N ASP A 314 6.32 -15.91 6.49
CA ASP A 314 6.63 -17.31 6.77
C ASP A 314 6.34 -18.22 5.56
N GLN A 315 7.40 -18.55 4.83
CA GLN A 315 7.35 -19.39 3.62
C GLN A 315 6.98 -20.86 3.91
N ARG A 316 6.84 -21.27 5.18
CA ARG A 316 6.33 -22.59 5.55
C ARG A 316 4.81 -22.67 5.44
N ILE A 317 4.13 -21.53 5.40
CA ILE A 317 2.67 -21.46 5.26
C ILE A 317 2.26 -21.92 3.87
N VAL A 318 1.33 -22.86 3.84
CA VAL A 318 0.59 -23.23 2.64
C VAL A 318 -0.75 -22.53 2.69
N VAL A 319 -1.01 -21.61 1.77
CA VAL A 319 -2.30 -20.91 1.68
C VAL A 319 -3.40 -21.94 1.40
N ALA A 320 -4.45 -21.92 2.22
CA ALA A 320 -5.55 -22.87 2.13
C ALA A 320 -6.34 -22.68 0.83
N GLU A 321 -6.71 -23.80 0.21
CA GLU A 321 -7.54 -23.79 -1.01
C GLU A 321 -8.89 -23.09 -0.77
N SER A 322 -9.47 -23.27 0.42
CA SER A 322 -10.71 -22.60 0.80
C SER A 322 -10.58 -21.07 0.82
N ALA A 323 -9.42 -20.53 1.19
CA ALA A 323 -9.14 -19.10 1.20
C ALA A 323 -8.98 -18.56 -0.23
N LEU A 324 -8.21 -19.26 -1.07
CA LEU A 324 -8.02 -18.90 -2.49
C LEU A 324 -9.34 -18.89 -3.25
N ALA A 325 -10.15 -19.94 -3.09
CA ALA A 325 -11.49 -20.01 -3.66
C ALA A 325 -12.43 -18.95 -3.04
N GLY A 326 -12.26 -18.63 -1.76
CA GLY A 326 -13.01 -17.57 -1.07
C GLY A 326 -12.78 -16.20 -1.66
N TRP A 327 -11.52 -15.79 -1.86
CA TRP A 327 -11.20 -14.51 -2.49
C TRP A 327 -11.67 -14.43 -3.94
N GLN A 328 -11.52 -15.51 -4.71
CA GLN A 328 -12.04 -15.54 -6.08
C GLN A 328 -13.57 -15.37 -6.12
N ARG A 329 -14.30 -16.04 -5.21
CA ARG A 329 -15.77 -15.87 -5.12
C ARG A 329 -16.19 -14.46 -4.70
N ALA A 330 -15.42 -13.82 -3.82
CA ALA A 330 -15.66 -12.45 -3.39
C ALA A 330 -15.37 -11.42 -4.50
N TRP A 331 -14.56 -11.78 -5.49
CA TRP A 331 -14.24 -10.95 -6.65
C TRP A 331 -15.37 -10.96 -7.71
N THR A 332 -16.48 -10.30 -7.41
CA THR A 332 -17.64 -10.24 -8.31
C THR A 332 -18.46 -8.95 -8.13
N GLY A 333 -19.29 -8.65 -9.13
CA GLY A 333 -20.29 -7.58 -9.06
C GLY A 333 -19.70 -6.16 -9.09
N PRO A 334 -20.49 -5.16 -8.65
CA PRO A 334 -20.12 -3.74 -8.75
C PRO A 334 -18.81 -3.36 -8.05
N ALA A 335 -18.40 -4.12 -7.02
CA ALA A 335 -17.14 -3.89 -6.33
C ALA A 335 -15.91 -4.08 -7.23
N THR A 336 -16.04 -4.80 -8.36
CA THR A 336 -14.94 -5.09 -9.31
C THR A 336 -14.92 -4.21 -10.56
N GLU A 337 -15.92 -3.33 -10.70
CA GLU A 337 -16.05 -2.40 -11.83
C GLU A 337 -15.41 -1.04 -11.51
N PRO A 338 -15.19 -0.15 -12.50
CA PRO A 338 -14.76 1.22 -12.24
C PRO A 338 -15.55 1.90 -11.12
N MET A 339 -14.84 2.57 -10.20
CA MET A 339 -15.36 3.19 -8.98
C MET A 339 -15.77 2.21 -7.86
N GLY A 340 -15.65 0.89 -8.07
CA GLY A 340 -15.63 -0.12 -7.03
C GLY A 340 -14.32 -0.12 -6.22
N VAL A 341 -14.23 -0.96 -5.19
CA VAL A 341 -13.09 -0.99 -4.24
C VAL A 341 -12.42 -2.36 -4.12
N GLY A 342 -12.80 -3.31 -4.98
CA GLY A 342 -12.32 -4.68 -4.95
C GLY A 342 -12.63 -5.37 -3.62
N LEU A 343 -11.61 -5.95 -2.99
CA LEU A 343 -11.70 -6.58 -1.66
C LEU A 343 -11.50 -5.61 -0.50
N ALA A 344 -11.12 -4.36 -0.76
CA ALA A 344 -10.86 -3.40 0.30
C ALA A 344 -12.15 -2.82 0.88
N ASN A 345 -12.06 -2.29 2.09
CA ASN A 345 -13.20 -1.74 2.79
C ASN A 345 -13.48 -0.28 2.34
N PRO A 346 -14.65 0.04 1.75
CA PRO A 346 -14.93 1.36 1.15
C PRO A 346 -14.85 2.49 2.18
N TYR A 347 -15.31 2.25 3.41
CA TYR A 347 -15.18 3.17 4.54
C TYR A 347 -13.93 2.80 5.36
N MET A 348 -12.74 3.21 4.93
CA MET A 348 -11.48 2.84 5.60
C MET A 348 -11.50 3.02 7.14
N PRO A 349 -12.12 4.08 7.71
CA PRO A 349 -12.19 4.27 9.17
C PRO A 349 -12.97 3.22 9.97
N THR A 350 -13.61 2.22 9.32
CA THR A 350 -14.30 1.12 10.02
C THR A 350 -13.41 0.54 11.13
N THR A 351 -13.98 0.22 12.28
CA THR A 351 -13.23 -0.37 13.40
C THR A 351 -13.12 -1.89 13.25
N GLY A 352 -12.15 -2.49 13.95
CA GLY A 352 -11.98 -3.95 14.02
C GLY A 352 -10.88 -4.50 13.10
N GLY A 353 -10.51 -5.76 13.34
CA GLY A 353 -9.52 -6.47 12.54
C GLY A 353 -10.06 -6.77 11.14
N ARG A 354 -9.23 -6.52 10.11
CA ARG A 354 -9.63 -6.67 8.71
C ARG A 354 -8.52 -7.28 7.86
N PRO A 355 -8.88 -7.97 6.76
CA PRO A 355 -7.90 -8.56 5.85
C PRO A 355 -7.14 -7.52 5.01
N ASP A 356 -7.57 -6.27 4.97
CA ASP A 356 -6.93 -5.20 4.20
C ASP A 356 -5.87 -4.41 5.01
N LEU A 357 -5.64 -4.76 6.28
CA LEU A 357 -4.67 -4.14 7.17
C LEU A 357 -3.40 -4.99 7.32
N GLY A 358 -2.23 -4.36 7.24
CA GLY A 358 -0.92 -5.01 7.39
C GLY A 358 0.16 -4.34 6.54
N LEU A 359 1.40 -4.85 6.58
CA LEU A 359 2.43 -4.42 5.62
C LEU A 359 2.06 -4.83 4.19
N LEU A 360 1.38 -5.97 4.04
CA LEU A 360 0.56 -6.32 2.88
C LEU A 360 -0.84 -6.70 3.35
N PRO A 361 -1.90 -6.47 2.54
CA PRO A 361 -3.20 -7.06 2.81
C PRO A 361 -3.12 -8.59 2.69
N ALA A 362 -4.07 -9.30 3.32
CA ALA A 362 -4.11 -10.75 3.40
C ALA A 362 -4.03 -11.42 2.03
N TRP A 363 -4.75 -10.90 1.04
CA TRP A 363 -4.71 -11.43 -0.32
C TRP A 363 -3.36 -11.18 -1.03
N GLY A 364 -2.67 -10.07 -0.71
CA GLY A 364 -1.35 -9.75 -1.23
C GLY A 364 -0.27 -10.62 -0.60
N ALA A 365 -0.32 -10.83 0.72
CA ALA A 365 0.55 -11.78 1.41
C ALA A 365 0.30 -13.22 0.95
N ALA A 366 -0.97 -13.60 0.74
CA ALA A 366 -1.31 -14.90 0.18
C ALA A 366 -0.81 -15.08 -1.26
N TYR A 367 -0.89 -14.04 -2.08
CA TYR A 367 -0.31 -14.07 -3.42
C TYR A 367 1.22 -14.22 -3.36
N LEU A 368 1.91 -13.47 -2.50
CA LEU A 368 3.35 -13.62 -2.29
C LEU A 368 3.73 -15.06 -1.88
N LEU A 369 2.98 -15.69 -0.98
CA LEU A 369 3.29 -17.03 -0.47
C LEU A 369 2.90 -18.18 -1.42
N SER A 370 1.90 -17.98 -2.27
CA SER A 370 1.37 -19.04 -3.15
C SER A 370 1.74 -18.89 -4.62
N MET A 371 1.93 -17.66 -5.08
CA MET A 371 1.91 -17.26 -6.49
C MET A 371 0.69 -17.80 -7.25
N ASP A 372 -0.44 -18.03 -6.57
CA ASP A 372 -1.68 -18.54 -7.16
C ASP A 372 -2.39 -17.46 -7.99
N ALA A 373 -2.88 -17.83 -9.17
CA ALA A 373 -3.51 -16.91 -10.12
C ALA A 373 -4.78 -16.23 -9.56
N ARG A 374 -5.51 -16.85 -8.62
CA ARG A 374 -6.70 -16.27 -7.99
C ARG A 374 -6.32 -15.20 -6.97
N ALA A 375 -5.27 -15.44 -6.18
CA ALA A 375 -4.72 -14.42 -5.29
C ALA A 375 -4.12 -13.26 -6.10
N ARG A 376 -3.46 -13.54 -7.23
CA ARG A 376 -3.00 -12.52 -8.20
C ARG A 376 -4.15 -11.66 -8.71
N LEU A 377 -5.24 -12.29 -9.18
CA LEU A 377 -6.41 -11.61 -9.72
C LEU A 377 -6.93 -10.56 -8.76
N VAL A 378 -7.14 -10.92 -7.49
CA VAL A 378 -7.70 -10.00 -6.51
C VAL A 378 -6.68 -8.99 -6.00
N THR A 379 -5.39 -9.33 -5.99
CA THR A 379 -4.31 -8.42 -5.58
C THR A 379 -4.15 -7.29 -6.59
N LEU A 380 -4.00 -7.64 -7.87
CA LEU A 380 -3.88 -6.66 -8.94
C LEU A 380 -5.21 -5.94 -9.17
N GLY A 381 -6.32 -6.67 -9.22
CA GLY A 381 -7.64 -6.08 -9.41
C GLY A 381 -8.02 -5.08 -8.31
N THR A 382 -7.73 -5.36 -7.03
CA THR A 382 -7.99 -4.38 -5.96
C THR A 382 -7.08 -3.16 -6.10
N ALA A 383 -5.84 -3.33 -6.57
CA ALA A 383 -4.94 -2.21 -6.84
C ALA A 383 -5.40 -1.34 -8.03
N ASP A 384 -6.00 -1.94 -9.06
CA ASP A 384 -6.62 -1.21 -10.19
C ASP A 384 -7.77 -0.29 -9.73
N LEU A 385 -8.36 -0.61 -8.58
CA LEU A 385 -9.52 0.07 -8.00
C LEU A 385 -9.15 0.96 -6.81
N ALA A 386 -7.86 1.04 -6.44
CA ALA A 386 -7.39 1.97 -5.42
C ALA A 386 -7.61 3.45 -5.84
N GLY A 387 -7.72 3.68 -7.15
CA GLY A 387 -8.12 4.94 -7.77
C GLY A 387 -9.52 5.46 -7.39
N SER A 388 -10.37 4.63 -6.80
CA SER A 388 -11.79 4.93 -6.55
C SER A 388 -12.06 5.77 -5.30
N TRP A 389 -11.04 6.03 -4.47
CA TRP A 389 -11.15 7.01 -3.39
C TRP A 389 -10.78 8.41 -3.90
N SER A 390 -11.45 9.42 -3.35
CA SER A 390 -11.21 10.84 -3.62
C SER A 390 -9.88 11.35 -3.02
N SER A 391 -8.78 10.65 -3.28
CA SER A 391 -7.43 10.88 -2.75
C SER A 391 -6.43 11.26 -3.84
N HIS A 392 -6.87 11.37 -5.08
CA HIS A 392 -6.04 11.63 -6.26
C HIS A 392 -6.08 13.11 -6.59
N TYR A 393 -5.02 13.82 -6.20
CA TYR A 393 -4.85 15.24 -6.46
C TYR A 393 -3.67 15.42 -7.39
N ARG A 394 -3.95 15.76 -8.64
CA ARG A 394 -2.95 15.92 -9.68
C ARG A 394 -2.73 17.39 -9.99
N ASP A 395 -1.47 17.78 -10.07
CA ASP A 395 -1.09 19.09 -10.57
C ASP A 395 -1.13 19.09 -12.10
N LYS A 396 -1.91 20.01 -12.67
CA LYS A 396 -2.09 20.20 -14.11
C LYS A 396 -0.81 20.74 -14.78
N ALA A 397 0.03 21.46 -14.05
CA ALA A 397 1.26 22.05 -14.60
C ALA A 397 2.35 21.00 -14.82
N THR A 398 2.49 20.05 -13.90
CA THR A 398 3.50 18.99 -13.96
C THR A 398 2.95 17.68 -14.54
N GLY A 399 1.62 17.51 -14.54
CA GLY A 399 0.98 16.25 -14.91
C GLY A 399 1.22 15.14 -13.88
N ARG A 400 1.65 15.44 -12.66
CA ARG A 400 2.03 14.50 -11.59
C ARG A 400 1.15 14.66 -10.35
N PRO A 401 1.14 13.71 -9.39
CA PRO A 401 0.55 13.95 -8.08
C PRO A 401 1.07 15.26 -7.47
N VAL A 402 0.18 16.03 -6.84
CA VAL A 402 0.58 17.29 -6.17
C VAL A 402 1.64 17.05 -5.11
N THR A 403 2.56 17.99 -4.96
CA THR A 403 3.72 17.82 -4.08
C THR A 403 3.76 18.91 -3.01
N LEU A 404 4.21 18.54 -1.81
CA LEU A 404 4.45 19.50 -0.73
C LEU A 404 5.66 20.41 -1.00
N ALA A 405 6.50 20.07 -1.97
CA ALA A 405 7.58 20.94 -2.42
C ALA A 405 7.03 22.14 -3.20
N ASP A 406 6.02 21.91 -4.04
CA ASP A 406 5.41 22.95 -4.87
C ASP A 406 4.32 23.72 -4.12
N TYR A 407 3.53 23.03 -3.28
CA TYR A 407 2.46 23.63 -2.48
C TYR A 407 2.61 23.27 -0.98
N PRO A 408 3.59 23.85 -0.26
CA PRO A 408 3.86 23.52 1.13
C PRO A 408 2.70 23.77 2.09
N TYR A 409 1.77 24.66 1.74
CA TYR A 409 0.62 25.09 2.54
C TYR A 409 -0.73 24.48 2.08
N MET A 410 -0.75 23.59 1.09
CA MET A 410 -1.99 22.88 0.70
C MET A 410 -2.54 22.01 1.85
N THR A 411 -3.85 21.82 1.95
CA THR A 411 -4.42 20.88 2.94
C THR A 411 -5.89 20.59 2.59
N ILE A 412 -6.36 19.40 2.98
CA ILE A 412 -7.80 19.04 2.95
C ILE A 412 -8.47 19.20 4.32
N LEU A 413 -7.69 19.42 5.37
CA LEU A 413 -8.15 19.75 6.71
C LEU A 413 -7.91 21.25 7.00
N GLY A 414 -8.53 21.74 8.07
CA GLY A 414 -8.30 23.10 8.57
C GLY A 414 -9.16 24.17 7.90
N GLN A 415 -8.74 25.43 8.06
CA GLN A 415 -9.43 26.58 7.47
C GLN A 415 -8.66 27.11 6.27
N ARG A 416 -9.37 27.75 5.35
CA ARG A 416 -8.78 28.30 4.11
C ARG A 416 -7.60 29.24 4.39
N SER A 417 -7.62 30.00 5.48
CA SER A 417 -6.52 30.89 5.89
C SER A 417 -5.22 30.17 6.19
N ASP A 418 -5.28 28.90 6.60
CA ASP A 418 -4.09 28.10 6.94
C ASP A 418 -3.24 27.79 5.68
N THR A 419 -3.82 28.00 4.50
CA THR A 419 -3.19 27.74 3.20
C THR A 419 -2.45 28.95 2.62
N LEU A 420 -2.38 30.07 3.35
CA LEU A 420 -1.69 31.27 2.89
C LEU A 420 -0.17 31.03 2.88
N ASN A 421 0.40 30.94 1.68
CA ASN A 421 1.85 30.89 1.53
C ASN A 421 2.43 32.30 1.74
N PRO A 422 3.24 32.52 2.79
CA PRO A 422 3.79 33.83 3.11
C PRO A 422 4.83 34.32 2.10
N ALA A 423 5.44 33.43 1.32
CA ALA A 423 6.40 33.79 0.27
C ALA A 423 5.68 34.27 -1.00
N THR A 424 4.65 33.55 -1.45
CA THR A 424 3.93 33.89 -2.69
C THR A 424 2.75 34.83 -2.48
N LYS A 425 2.29 35.00 -1.22
CA LYS A 425 1.06 35.69 -0.82
C LYS A 425 -0.21 35.11 -1.45
N LYS A 426 -0.16 33.87 -1.94
CA LYS A 426 -1.29 33.14 -2.53
C LYS A 426 -1.81 32.08 -1.55
N LEU A 427 -3.10 31.78 -1.68
CA LEU A 427 -3.72 30.64 -1.00
C LEU A 427 -3.47 29.38 -1.83
N GLU A 428 -2.97 28.33 -1.18
CA GLU A 428 -2.79 26.99 -1.74
C GLU A 428 -3.97 26.08 -1.39
N ALA A 429 -5.15 26.67 -1.15
CA ALA A 429 -6.37 25.94 -0.85
C ALA A 429 -6.90 25.20 -2.08
N PHE A 430 -7.27 23.93 -1.89
CA PHE A 430 -8.05 23.22 -2.90
C PHE A 430 -9.43 23.90 -3.07
N PRO A 431 -9.94 23.99 -4.31
CA PRO A 431 -11.25 24.59 -4.56
C PRO A 431 -12.38 23.82 -3.87
N PRO A 432 -13.41 24.52 -3.35
CA PRO A 432 -14.58 23.86 -2.79
C PRO A 432 -15.39 23.18 -3.91
N CYS A 433 -16.13 22.14 -3.54
CA CYS A 433 -17.04 21.44 -4.44
C CYS A 433 -18.05 22.39 -5.09
N ALA A 434 -18.42 22.11 -6.34
CA ALA A 434 -19.35 22.94 -7.11
C ALA A 434 -20.70 23.15 -6.41
N THR A 435 -21.14 22.15 -5.64
CA THR A 435 -22.32 22.20 -4.76
C THR A 435 -22.00 21.41 -3.48
N PRO A 436 -22.75 21.60 -2.38
CA PRO A 436 -22.53 20.84 -1.13
C PRO A 436 -22.52 19.32 -1.32
N ASP A 437 -23.40 18.79 -2.18
CA ASP A 437 -23.49 17.36 -2.49
C ASP A 437 -22.68 16.93 -3.73
N GLY A 438 -22.05 17.88 -4.43
CA GLY A 438 -21.42 17.67 -5.72
C GLY A 438 -20.22 16.73 -5.70
N CYS A 439 -19.61 16.52 -4.53
CA CYS A 439 -18.47 15.62 -4.30
C CYS A 439 -18.82 14.40 -3.45
N LYS A 440 -20.10 14.12 -3.20
CA LYS A 440 -20.49 13.00 -2.32
C LYS A 440 -19.98 11.67 -2.89
N THR A 441 -19.21 10.93 -2.10
CA THR A 441 -18.66 9.62 -2.49
C THR A 441 -19.04 8.57 -1.43
N PRO A 442 -19.30 7.30 -1.83
CA PRO A 442 -19.49 6.20 -0.89
C PRO A 442 -18.17 5.74 -0.24
N ASN A 443 -17.03 6.15 -0.80
CA ASN A 443 -15.70 5.72 -0.38
C ASN A 443 -15.07 6.78 0.53
N THR A 444 -14.71 6.40 1.76
CA THR A 444 -14.00 7.26 2.71
C THR A 444 -12.59 6.72 2.91
N HIS A 445 -11.60 7.52 2.54
CA HIS A 445 -10.19 7.21 2.71
C HIS A 445 -9.70 7.61 4.11
N ASP A 446 -8.67 6.94 4.61
CA ASP A 446 -8.11 7.19 5.93
C ASP A 446 -6.67 6.69 6.02
N ALA A 447 -5.75 7.53 6.51
CA ALA A 447 -4.36 7.13 6.74
C ALA A 447 -4.25 6.01 7.79
N SER A 448 -5.09 6.06 8.82
CA SER A 448 -5.06 5.13 9.96
C SER A 448 -5.49 3.70 9.61
N HIS A 449 -6.10 3.50 8.45
CA HIS A 449 -6.57 2.21 7.99
C HIS A 449 -6.32 1.98 6.50
N GLN A 450 -5.32 2.65 5.93
CA GLN A 450 -5.01 2.57 4.51
C GLN A 450 -4.36 1.23 4.13
N PRO A 451 -4.98 0.44 3.24
CA PRO A 451 -4.36 -0.78 2.71
C PRO A 451 -3.08 -0.50 1.93
N ALA A 452 -2.19 -1.49 1.86
CA ALA A 452 -1.04 -1.48 0.96
C ALA A 452 -1.48 -1.96 -0.44
N PHE A 453 -1.92 -1.03 -1.29
CA PHE A 453 -2.47 -1.37 -2.60
C PHE A 453 -1.39 -1.67 -3.63
N ALA A 454 -0.45 -0.75 -3.84
CA ALA A 454 0.20 -0.61 -5.14
C ALA A 454 1.69 -1.02 -5.18
N TYR A 455 2.38 -1.08 -4.04
CA TYR A 455 3.81 -1.42 -3.99
C TYR A 455 4.10 -2.84 -4.51
N LEU A 456 3.44 -3.87 -3.99
CA LEU A 456 3.62 -5.25 -4.46
C LEU A 456 3.20 -5.42 -5.94
N PRO A 457 2.03 -4.91 -6.40
CA PRO A 457 1.70 -4.89 -7.83
C PRO A 457 2.76 -4.24 -8.71
N TYR A 458 3.29 -3.07 -8.35
CA TYR A 458 4.34 -2.42 -9.14
C TYR A 458 5.64 -3.23 -9.15
N LEU A 459 6.07 -3.74 -7.99
CA LEU A 459 7.28 -4.54 -7.85
C LEU A 459 7.28 -5.75 -8.81
N LEU A 460 6.14 -6.41 -8.98
CA LEU A 460 6.00 -7.63 -9.79
C LEU A 460 5.66 -7.38 -11.27
N THR A 461 5.05 -6.24 -11.61
CA THR A 461 4.56 -5.98 -12.98
C THR A 461 5.36 -4.92 -13.72
N GLY A 462 5.96 -3.96 -13.02
CA GLY A 462 6.55 -2.76 -13.61
C GLY A 462 5.53 -1.78 -14.21
N ASP A 463 4.24 -1.99 -13.99
CA ASP A 463 3.18 -1.15 -14.56
C ASP A 463 3.20 0.25 -13.93
N TYR A 464 3.37 1.29 -14.77
CA TYR A 464 3.46 2.67 -14.32
C TYR A 464 2.21 3.12 -13.55
N TYR A 465 1.03 2.57 -13.86
CA TYR A 465 -0.19 2.89 -13.11
C TYR A 465 -0.01 2.61 -11.61
N TYR A 466 0.56 1.46 -11.24
CA TYR A 466 0.75 1.11 -9.82
C TYR A 466 1.83 1.95 -9.15
N LEU A 467 2.89 2.34 -9.89
CA LEU A 467 3.86 3.29 -9.36
C LEU A 467 3.18 4.63 -9.03
N GLU A 468 2.37 5.13 -9.94
CA GLU A 468 1.70 6.42 -9.77
C GLU A 468 0.62 6.36 -8.68
N GLU A 469 -0.13 5.26 -8.60
CA GLU A 469 -1.07 4.99 -7.50
C GLU A 469 -0.36 5.03 -6.13
N LEU A 470 0.80 4.37 -6.02
CA LEU A 470 1.63 4.43 -4.80
C LEU A 470 2.06 5.86 -4.46
N GLN A 471 2.43 6.64 -5.48
CA GLN A 471 2.81 8.05 -5.34
C GLN A 471 1.64 8.94 -4.89
N PHE A 472 0.43 8.72 -5.42
CA PHE A 472 -0.78 9.43 -4.98
C PHE A 472 -1.09 9.17 -3.51
N TRP A 473 -1.11 7.90 -3.08
CA TRP A 473 -1.34 7.56 -1.67
C TRP A 473 -0.24 8.10 -0.76
N ALA A 474 1.02 8.09 -1.18
CA ALA A 474 2.11 8.70 -0.42
C ALA A 474 1.91 10.22 -0.24
N MET A 475 1.50 10.93 -1.28
CA MET A 475 1.24 12.38 -1.18
C MET A 475 0.00 12.69 -0.36
N TRP A 476 -1.09 11.97 -0.57
CA TRP A 476 -2.32 12.17 0.19
C TRP A 476 -2.07 12.04 1.70
N ASN A 477 -1.34 11.00 2.12
CA ASN A 477 -0.89 10.83 3.49
C ASN A 477 -0.05 12.01 4.02
N ALA A 478 0.80 12.57 3.17
CA ALA A 478 1.69 13.66 3.56
C ALA A 478 0.95 15.00 3.67
N PHE A 479 0.05 15.34 2.75
CA PHE A 479 -0.59 16.65 2.70
C PHE A 479 -1.91 16.74 3.47
N MET A 480 -2.51 15.62 3.88
CA MET A 480 -3.86 15.65 4.48
C MET A 480 -3.97 16.53 5.72
N ASN A 481 -2.89 16.60 6.50
CA ASN A 481 -2.82 17.37 7.74
C ASN A 481 -2.57 18.86 7.50
N ASN A 482 -3.03 19.70 8.45
CA ASN A 482 -2.77 21.13 8.39
C ASN A 482 -1.26 21.42 8.28
N PRO A 483 -0.86 22.42 7.48
CA PRO A 483 0.54 22.65 7.13
C PRO A 483 1.47 22.76 8.34
N SER A 484 1.05 23.45 9.42
CA SER A 484 1.86 23.64 10.61
C SER A 484 2.22 22.33 11.33
N TYR A 485 1.27 21.39 11.47
CA TYR A 485 1.50 20.11 12.17
C TYR A 485 2.49 19.19 11.44
N ARG A 486 2.54 19.31 10.10
CA ARG A 486 3.46 18.58 9.23
C ARG A 486 4.73 19.36 8.88
N GLN A 487 4.97 20.50 9.51
CA GLN A 487 6.06 21.43 9.19
C GLN A 487 6.16 21.74 7.69
N HIS A 488 5.02 22.00 7.06
CA HIS A 488 4.88 22.41 5.67
C HIS A 488 5.51 21.36 4.72
N ALA A 489 6.46 21.76 3.87
CA ALA A 489 7.13 20.90 2.89
C ALA A 489 7.77 19.63 3.49
N LYS A 490 8.07 19.60 4.79
CA LYS A 490 8.66 18.42 5.43
C LYS A 490 7.71 17.22 5.50
N GLY A 491 6.40 17.44 5.47
CA GLY A 491 5.41 16.36 5.46
C GLY A 491 5.51 15.45 6.69
N LEU A 492 5.72 16.00 7.89
CA LEU A 492 5.84 15.19 9.10
C LEU A 492 4.52 14.46 9.43
N LEU A 493 4.64 13.16 9.71
CA LEU A 493 3.51 12.25 9.95
C LEU A 493 3.06 12.22 11.41
N GLN A 494 3.88 12.71 12.34
CA GLN A 494 3.68 12.63 13.80
C GLN A 494 2.32 13.17 14.32
N GLY A 495 1.64 14.00 13.53
CA GLY A 495 0.32 14.54 13.87
C GLY A 495 -0.81 13.51 13.81
N GLU A 496 -0.58 12.31 13.28
CA GLU A 496 -1.58 11.25 13.11
C GLU A 496 -1.75 10.34 14.34
N GLN A 497 -2.81 9.53 14.33
CA GLN A 497 -2.86 8.34 15.19
C GLN A 497 -1.65 7.44 14.90
N VAL A 498 -1.15 6.72 15.90
CA VAL A 498 0.09 5.92 15.78
C VAL A 498 0.03 4.91 14.62
N ARG A 499 -1.14 4.30 14.35
CA ARG A 499 -1.32 3.43 13.19
C ARG A 499 -1.36 4.18 11.85
N GLY A 500 -1.87 5.42 11.82
CA GLY A 500 -1.76 6.30 10.66
C GLY A 500 -0.31 6.65 10.36
N GLN A 501 0.46 7.00 11.39
CA GLN A 501 1.91 7.18 11.26
C GLN A 501 2.59 5.94 10.68
N ALA A 502 2.20 4.74 11.13
CA ALA A 502 2.75 3.47 10.64
C ALA A 502 2.50 3.26 9.15
N TRP A 503 1.24 3.36 8.70
CA TRP A 503 0.87 3.09 7.31
C TRP A 503 1.32 4.19 6.35
N SER A 504 1.31 5.45 6.79
CA SER A 504 1.88 6.55 6.02
C SER A 504 3.40 6.41 5.90
N LEU A 505 4.12 5.99 6.96
CA LEU A 505 5.57 5.75 6.89
C LEU A 505 5.91 4.57 5.97
N ARG A 506 5.16 3.47 6.05
CA ARG A 506 5.25 2.32 5.11
C ARG A 506 5.13 2.81 3.67
N THR A 507 4.02 3.48 3.35
CA THR A 507 3.68 3.92 1.99
C THR A 507 4.71 4.93 1.46
N LEU A 508 5.15 5.88 2.29
CA LEU A 508 6.19 6.85 1.93
C LEU A 508 7.53 6.14 1.66
N ALA A 509 7.97 5.23 2.53
CA ALA A 509 9.22 4.51 2.35
C ALA A 509 9.22 3.63 1.08
N GLU A 510 8.13 2.91 0.82
CA GLU A 510 7.92 2.10 -0.38
C GLU A 510 7.96 2.95 -1.66
N ALA A 511 7.18 4.05 -1.71
CA ALA A 511 7.13 4.96 -2.86
C ALA A 511 8.52 5.49 -3.18
N ALA A 512 9.22 5.90 -2.13
CA ALA A 512 10.49 6.54 -2.24
C ALA A 512 11.59 5.52 -2.63
N TYR A 513 11.51 4.28 -2.12
CA TYR A 513 12.37 3.14 -2.46
C TYR A 513 12.27 2.74 -3.94
N ILE A 514 11.05 2.66 -4.48
CA ILE A 514 10.81 2.05 -5.78
C ILE A 514 10.63 3.04 -6.94
N THR A 515 10.35 4.32 -6.64
CA THR A 515 10.32 5.37 -7.67
C THR A 515 11.65 5.39 -8.42
N PRO A 516 11.66 5.46 -9.78
CA PRO A 516 12.89 5.35 -10.55
C PRO A 516 13.94 6.39 -10.18
N ASP A 517 15.23 6.04 -10.26
CA ASP A 517 16.34 6.92 -9.87
C ASP A 517 16.35 8.24 -10.66
N ALA A 518 15.96 8.19 -11.94
CA ALA A 518 15.90 9.35 -12.82
C ALA A 518 14.61 10.17 -12.68
N ASP A 519 13.63 9.68 -11.90
CA ASP A 519 12.37 10.41 -11.70
C ASP A 519 12.58 11.56 -10.71
N PRO A 520 12.31 12.83 -11.09
CA PRO A 520 12.52 13.98 -10.21
C PRO A 520 11.70 13.88 -8.91
N PHE A 521 10.59 13.14 -8.92
CA PHE A 521 9.74 12.98 -7.75
C PHE A 521 10.41 12.15 -6.63
N LYS A 522 11.42 11.34 -6.98
CA LYS A 522 12.18 10.55 -6.00
C LYS A 522 12.85 11.44 -4.96
N ALA A 523 13.47 12.54 -5.37
CA ALA A 523 14.20 13.42 -4.44
C ALA A 523 13.28 14.01 -3.37
N GLN A 524 12.05 14.38 -3.75
CA GLN A 524 11.06 14.92 -2.83
C GLN A 524 10.57 13.86 -1.83
N LEU A 525 10.25 12.65 -2.32
CA LEU A 525 9.87 11.52 -1.49
C LEU A 525 10.98 11.12 -0.49
N ARG A 526 12.25 11.19 -0.90
CA ARG A 526 13.43 10.98 -0.04
C ARG A 526 13.51 12.05 1.04
N ALA A 527 13.46 13.33 0.67
CA ALA A 527 13.53 14.42 1.63
C ALA A 527 12.43 14.35 2.70
N MET A 528 11.19 13.98 2.33
CA MET A 528 10.11 13.79 3.31
C MET A 528 10.34 12.58 4.22
N LEU A 529 10.85 11.47 3.69
CA LEU A 529 11.17 10.30 4.51
C LEU A 529 12.27 10.65 5.52
N ASP A 530 13.36 11.26 5.06
CA ASP A 530 14.49 11.65 5.91
C ASP A 530 14.05 12.62 7.00
N ALA A 531 13.23 13.63 6.65
CA ALA A 531 12.68 14.57 7.62
C ALA A 531 11.81 13.88 8.71
N ASN A 532 11.05 12.84 8.34
CA ASN A 532 10.28 12.05 9.29
C ASN A 532 11.18 11.21 10.20
N LEU A 533 12.15 10.48 9.63
CA LEU A 533 13.09 9.66 10.40
C LEU A 533 13.95 10.52 11.33
N ASP A 534 14.40 11.70 10.89
CA ASP A 534 15.09 12.70 11.72
C ASP A 534 14.22 13.18 12.86
N TRP A 535 12.93 13.44 12.61
CA TRP A 535 12.01 13.86 13.65
C TRP A 535 11.84 12.76 14.71
N TYR A 536 11.61 11.51 14.31
CA TYR A 536 11.46 10.40 15.25
C TYR A 536 12.76 10.16 16.04
N ASN A 537 13.91 10.16 15.37
CA ASN A 537 15.19 9.97 16.05
C ASN A 537 15.51 11.12 17.01
N ARG A 538 15.28 12.37 16.62
CA ARG A 538 15.48 13.51 17.53
C ARG A 538 14.50 13.48 18.72
N THR A 539 13.26 13.04 18.51
CA THR A 539 12.24 13.04 19.58
C THR A 539 12.43 11.90 20.56
N TYR A 540 12.91 10.75 20.07
CA TYR A 540 12.96 9.51 20.85
C TYR A 540 14.37 8.93 20.94
N THR A 541 14.94 8.49 19.83
CA THR A 541 16.17 7.70 19.83
C THR A 541 17.39 8.44 20.39
N ASN A 542 17.53 9.72 20.03
CA ASN A 542 18.64 10.59 20.38
C ASN A 542 18.28 11.55 21.54
N ASN A 543 17.15 11.31 22.21
CA ASN A 543 16.66 12.13 23.30
C ASN A 543 16.77 11.34 24.61
N GLU A 544 17.67 11.77 25.50
CA GLU A 544 17.90 11.11 26.79
C GLU A 544 16.65 11.18 27.71
N ASP A 545 15.81 12.19 27.52
CA ASP A 545 14.55 12.37 28.26
C ASP A 545 13.37 11.59 27.66
N ALA A 546 13.58 10.87 26.55
CA ALA A 546 12.55 10.03 25.98
C ALA A 546 12.14 8.92 26.95
N ASN A 547 10.88 8.47 26.85
CA ASN A 547 10.40 7.39 27.69
C ASN A 547 11.23 6.11 27.48
N GLN A 548 11.49 5.39 28.57
CA GLN A 548 12.33 4.20 28.56
C GLN A 548 11.61 2.95 28.05
N LEU A 549 10.27 3.01 27.89
CA LEU A 549 9.47 1.91 27.39
C LEU A 549 9.73 1.62 25.90
N GLY A 550 10.18 2.61 25.12
CA GLY A 550 10.30 2.49 23.67
C GLY A 550 8.96 2.61 22.93
N ALA A 551 7.98 3.28 23.53
CA ALA A 551 6.64 3.46 22.97
C ALA A 551 6.43 4.91 22.49
N LEU A 552 5.69 5.12 21.41
CA LEU A 552 5.27 6.48 21.05
C LEU A 552 4.30 7.01 22.11
N VAL A 553 4.53 8.24 22.58
CA VAL A 553 3.72 8.88 23.64
C VAL A 553 3.32 10.31 23.32
N HIS A 554 3.61 10.78 22.11
CA HIS A 554 3.23 12.11 21.63
C HIS A 554 1.81 12.13 21.06
N GLY A 555 1.21 13.32 20.97
CA GLY A 555 -0.03 13.56 20.25
C GLY A 555 -1.14 12.56 20.58
N TYR A 556 -1.59 11.83 19.56
CA TYR A 556 -2.69 10.85 19.63
C TYR A 556 -2.28 9.47 20.16
N ALA A 557 -1.07 9.30 20.71
CA ALA A 557 -0.60 8.00 21.17
C ALA A 557 -1.21 7.57 22.53
N VAL A 558 -1.39 8.51 23.47
CA VAL A 558 -1.90 8.23 24.84
C VAL A 558 -3.28 8.88 25.02
N VAL A 559 -4.29 8.31 24.36
CA VAL A 559 -5.66 8.86 24.27
C VAL A 559 -6.71 8.06 25.05
N TYR A 560 -6.34 6.90 25.58
CA TYR A 560 -7.26 6.05 26.34
C TYR A 560 -7.24 6.38 27.83
N HIS A 561 -8.32 6.04 28.53
CA HIS A 561 -8.42 6.15 30.00
C HIS A 561 -8.01 7.53 30.51
N GLU A 562 -8.69 8.59 30.06
CA GLU A 562 -8.39 9.97 30.44
C GLU A 562 -6.93 10.38 30.16
N ASN A 563 -6.45 10.02 28.98
CA ASN A 563 -5.07 10.22 28.53
C ASN A 563 -4.02 9.52 29.41
N THR A 564 -4.31 8.36 29.98
CA THR A 564 -3.33 7.57 30.75
C THR A 564 -2.90 6.28 30.05
N GLY A 565 -3.63 5.84 29.04
CA GLY A 565 -3.38 4.61 28.32
C GLY A 565 -3.12 4.80 26.83
N LEU A 566 -2.32 3.88 26.28
CA LEU A 566 -2.09 3.74 24.84
C LEU A 566 -2.61 2.39 24.32
N ALA A 567 -2.79 2.29 23.01
CA ALA A 567 -3.11 1.04 22.33
C ALA A 567 -1.82 0.38 21.81
N PRO A 568 -1.32 -0.70 22.44
CA PRO A 568 -0.04 -1.28 22.07
C PRO A 568 -0.04 -1.85 20.65
N TRP A 569 -1.18 -2.34 20.16
CA TRP A 569 -1.31 -2.86 18.80
C TRP A 569 -1.08 -1.79 17.72
N MET A 570 -1.35 -0.50 17.99
CA MET A 570 -1.03 0.58 17.05
C MET A 570 0.49 0.82 17.02
N ASP A 571 1.12 0.81 18.19
CA ASP A 571 2.57 0.96 18.35
C ASP A 571 3.35 -0.25 17.77
N ASP A 572 2.74 -1.44 17.80
CA ASP A 572 3.23 -2.64 17.11
C ASP A 572 3.23 -2.47 15.60
N PHE A 573 2.16 -1.90 15.01
CA PHE A 573 2.14 -1.56 13.59
C PHE A 573 3.24 -0.55 13.23
N PHE A 574 3.45 0.47 14.05
CA PHE A 574 4.52 1.42 13.83
C PHE A 574 5.90 0.76 13.90
N THR A 575 6.13 -0.11 14.89
CA THR A 575 7.38 -0.88 15.00
C THR A 575 7.60 -1.76 13.78
N ALA A 576 6.55 -2.41 13.27
CA ALA A 576 6.61 -3.21 12.06
C ALA A 576 6.92 -2.38 10.80
N ALA A 577 6.33 -1.19 10.68
CA ALA A 577 6.61 -0.26 9.59
C ALA A 577 8.07 0.22 9.62
N VAL A 578 8.59 0.63 10.78
CA VAL A 578 10.01 1.01 10.94
C VAL A 578 10.94 -0.16 10.60
N GLY A 579 10.59 -1.38 11.02
CA GLY A 579 11.33 -2.59 10.66
C GLY A 579 11.41 -2.79 9.15
N HIS A 580 10.29 -2.62 8.45
CA HIS A 580 10.27 -2.67 7.00
C HIS A 580 11.10 -1.55 6.35
N VAL A 581 11.00 -0.31 6.86
CA VAL A 581 11.82 0.82 6.38
C VAL A 581 13.32 0.53 6.54
N ALA A 582 13.73 -0.10 7.63
CA ALA A 582 15.11 -0.54 7.82
C ALA A 582 15.52 -1.63 6.82
N GLU A 583 14.65 -2.61 6.53
CA GLU A 583 14.89 -3.65 5.52
C GLU A 583 15.04 -3.09 4.10
N LEU A 584 14.30 -2.03 3.77
CA LEU A 584 14.44 -1.30 2.50
C LEU A 584 15.77 -0.54 2.39
N GLY A 585 16.61 -0.54 3.44
CA GLY A 585 17.94 0.04 3.43
C GLY A 585 18.02 1.51 3.87
N PHE A 586 16.98 2.06 4.50
CA PHE A 586 17.04 3.42 5.05
C PHE A 586 17.69 3.38 6.43
N GLU A 587 19.00 3.67 6.47
CA GLU A 587 19.85 3.50 7.66
C GLU A 587 19.35 4.28 8.90
N GLN A 588 18.72 5.45 8.70
CA GLN A 588 18.15 6.23 9.80
C GLN A 588 17.02 5.50 10.55
N ALA A 589 16.39 4.49 9.95
CA ALA A 589 15.38 3.67 10.60
C ALA A 589 15.97 2.62 11.55
N ILE A 590 17.26 2.25 11.41
CA ILE A 590 17.93 1.25 12.25
C ILE A 590 17.96 1.67 13.73
N PRO A 591 18.49 2.85 14.11
CA PRO A 591 18.50 3.25 15.52
C PRO A 591 17.08 3.46 16.07
N LEU A 592 16.14 3.96 15.24
CA LEU A 592 14.73 4.06 15.62
C LEU A 592 14.10 2.69 15.90
N LEU A 593 14.41 1.68 15.07
CA LEU A 593 13.95 0.31 15.28
C LEU A 593 14.47 -0.24 16.61
N ALA A 594 15.77 -0.10 16.87
CA ALA A 594 16.40 -0.53 18.12
C ALA A 594 15.75 0.10 19.36
N TRP A 595 15.29 1.35 19.26
CA TRP A 595 14.50 1.99 20.32
C TRP A 595 13.07 1.44 20.40
N LYS A 596 12.37 1.33 19.26
CA LYS A 596 10.96 0.87 19.22
C LYS A 596 10.76 -0.56 19.66
N VAL A 597 11.69 -1.47 19.39
CA VAL A 597 11.55 -2.90 19.74
C VAL A 597 11.62 -3.15 21.24
N ARG A 598 12.11 -2.18 22.04
CA ARG A 598 12.11 -2.27 23.51
C ARG A 598 10.71 -2.51 24.06
N PHE A 599 9.69 -1.87 23.49
CA PHE A 599 8.31 -1.98 23.99
C PHE A 599 7.67 -3.36 23.79
N PRO A 600 7.63 -3.95 22.57
CA PRO A 600 7.12 -5.31 22.39
C PRO A 600 7.97 -6.36 23.11
N ILE A 601 9.30 -6.21 23.16
CA ILE A 601 10.18 -7.13 23.90
C ILE A 601 9.89 -7.07 25.40
N ALA A 602 9.80 -5.88 25.99
CA ALA A 602 9.52 -5.71 27.41
C ALA A 602 8.13 -6.24 27.80
N ARG A 603 7.13 -6.15 26.92
CA ARG A 603 5.81 -6.78 27.16
C ARG A 603 5.89 -8.31 27.23
N MET A 604 6.85 -8.94 26.55
CA MET A 604 7.05 -10.40 26.57
C MET A 604 7.99 -10.88 27.68
N GLU A 605 9.07 -10.14 27.95
CA GLU A 605 10.19 -10.58 28.83
C GLU A 605 10.40 -9.69 30.08
N GLY A 606 9.64 -8.61 30.22
CA GLY A 606 9.82 -7.66 31.32
C GLY A 606 9.63 -8.32 32.69
N LYS A 607 10.62 -8.17 33.56
CA LYS A 607 10.52 -8.64 34.95
C LYS A 607 9.33 -7.96 35.63
N GLY A 608 8.48 -8.74 36.30
CA GLY A 608 7.29 -8.20 36.97
C GLY A 608 6.11 -7.93 36.04
N ALA A 609 6.20 -8.27 34.75
CA ALA A 609 5.09 -8.28 33.80
C ALA A 609 4.70 -9.72 33.42
N CYS A 610 3.54 -9.90 32.79
CA CYS A 610 3.14 -11.19 32.26
C CYS A 610 2.81 -11.14 30.77
N TRP A 611 3.45 -12.03 30.00
CA TRP A 611 3.30 -12.14 28.56
C TRP A 611 1.87 -12.52 28.12
N LEU A 612 1.05 -13.12 29.00
CA LEU A 612 -0.34 -13.43 28.67
C LEU A 612 -1.14 -12.19 28.26
N THR A 613 -0.78 -10.99 28.71
CA THR A 613 -1.48 -9.75 28.33
C THR A 613 -0.64 -8.82 27.47
N ALA A 614 0.49 -9.29 26.93
CA ALA A 614 1.35 -8.46 26.10
C ALA A 614 0.62 -7.85 24.88
N ALA A 615 -0.52 -8.45 24.49
CA ALA A 615 -1.39 -7.98 23.43
C ALA A 615 -2.76 -7.45 23.94
N ALA A 616 -2.80 -6.87 25.14
CA ALA A 616 -4.00 -6.19 25.65
C ALA A 616 -4.44 -5.04 24.71
N TYR A 617 -5.75 -4.74 24.66
CA TYR A 617 -6.27 -3.68 23.80
C TYR A 617 -5.72 -2.29 24.16
N THR A 618 -5.58 -2.03 25.46
CA THR A 618 -4.99 -0.79 26.01
C THR A 618 -4.06 -1.14 27.17
N LEU A 619 -2.98 -0.39 27.32
CA LEU A 619 -2.09 -0.44 28.48
C LEU A 619 -2.02 0.93 29.13
N LYS A 620 -2.19 0.99 30.45
CA LYS A 620 -1.98 2.21 31.24
C LYS A 620 -0.48 2.44 31.38
N VAL A 621 -0.02 3.63 30.98
CA VAL A 621 1.41 3.98 30.92
C VAL A 621 1.79 5.15 31.82
N ARG A 622 0.83 5.73 32.55
CA ARG A 622 1.04 6.77 33.57
C ARG A 622 -0.16 6.85 34.51
N ASP A 623 0.03 7.42 35.70
CA ASP A 623 -1.05 7.47 36.71
C ASP A 623 -2.16 8.48 36.37
N SER A 624 -1.80 9.61 35.77
CA SER A 624 -2.69 10.67 35.32
C SER A 624 -2.15 11.32 34.04
N ALA A 625 -2.96 12.13 33.35
CA ALA A 625 -2.57 12.78 32.09
C ALA A 625 -1.29 13.64 32.18
N LYS A 626 -0.90 14.11 33.37
CA LYS A 626 0.30 14.93 33.61
C LYS A 626 1.43 14.15 34.30
N ALA A 627 1.18 12.92 34.75
CA ALA A 627 2.21 12.10 35.36
C ALA A 627 3.25 11.67 34.31
N PRO A 628 4.52 11.47 34.72
CA PRO A 628 5.52 10.86 33.85
C PRO A 628 5.06 9.50 33.33
N ILE A 629 5.57 9.13 32.15
CA ILE A 629 5.43 7.76 31.66
C ILE A 629 6.16 6.81 32.61
N TYR A 630 5.57 5.66 32.89
CA TYR A 630 6.19 4.64 33.73
C TYR A 630 7.57 4.23 33.21
N ALA A 631 8.48 3.95 34.14
CA ALA A 631 9.87 3.66 33.85
C ALA A 631 10.07 2.26 33.26
N ASP A 632 9.21 1.31 33.63
CA ASP A 632 9.33 -0.10 33.22
C ASP A 632 7.99 -0.80 33.00
N MET A 633 8.07 -2.03 32.49
CA MET A 633 6.89 -2.84 32.21
C MET A 633 6.23 -3.41 33.46
N ALA A 634 6.91 -3.47 34.61
CA ALA A 634 6.31 -3.92 35.86
C ALA A 634 5.27 -2.91 36.34
N GLN A 635 5.59 -1.61 36.24
CA GLN A 635 4.65 -0.52 36.52
C GLN A 635 3.47 -0.53 35.54
N VAL A 636 3.73 -0.65 34.23
CA VAL A 636 2.68 -0.76 33.20
C VAL A 636 1.76 -1.95 33.48
N TRP A 637 2.33 -3.12 33.76
CA TRP A 637 1.59 -4.35 34.06
C TRP A 637 0.71 -4.17 35.29
N LYS A 638 1.27 -3.71 36.40
CA LYS A 638 0.53 -3.48 37.65
C LYS A 638 -0.61 -2.47 37.44
N ALA A 639 -0.35 -1.37 36.74
CA ALA A 639 -1.35 -0.32 36.49
C ALA A 639 -2.46 -0.73 35.49
N SER A 640 -2.19 -1.73 34.65
CA SER A 640 -3.14 -2.21 33.62
C SER A 640 -3.98 -3.40 34.08
N ASN A 641 -3.75 -3.94 35.28
CA ASN A 641 -4.43 -5.12 35.80
C ASN A 641 -4.97 -4.87 37.21
N THR A 642 -5.98 -5.64 37.61
CA THR A 642 -6.46 -5.63 39.00
C THR A 642 -5.41 -6.24 39.93
N ASP A 643 -5.42 -5.85 41.20
CA ASP A 643 -4.52 -6.44 42.21
C ASP A 643 -4.68 -7.97 42.29
N SER A 644 -5.90 -8.48 42.12
CA SER A 644 -6.18 -9.91 42.08
C SER A 644 -5.48 -10.65 40.94
N ILE A 645 -5.33 -10.03 39.76
CA ILE A 645 -4.58 -10.60 38.63
C ILE A 645 -3.08 -10.43 38.88
N ALA A 646 -2.65 -9.26 39.35
CA ALA A 646 -1.24 -8.92 39.52
C ALA A 646 -0.51 -9.78 40.59
N GLN A 647 -1.25 -10.35 41.54
CA GLN A 647 -0.71 -11.24 42.59
C GLN A 647 -0.54 -12.70 42.14
N LEU A 648 -1.18 -13.11 41.03
CA LEU A 648 -1.09 -14.49 40.55
C LEU A 648 0.26 -14.73 39.84
N PRO A 649 0.86 -15.93 39.95
CA PRO A 649 2.07 -16.24 39.18
C PRO A 649 1.80 -16.11 37.68
N CYS A 650 2.71 -15.49 36.93
CA CYS A 650 2.53 -15.27 35.51
C CYS A 650 2.33 -16.60 34.76
N ALA A 651 1.33 -16.64 33.88
CA ALA A 651 0.95 -17.78 33.06
C ALA A 651 0.53 -19.04 33.85
N SER A 652 0.22 -18.89 35.13
CA SER A 652 -0.41 -19.95 35.93
C SER A 652 -1.82 -20.29 35.42
N PRO A 653 -2.30 -21.53 35.65
CA PRO A 653 -3.69 -21.89 35.40
C PRO A 653 -4.70 -20.93 36.05
N GLU A 654 -4.41 -20.49 37.28
CA GLU A 654 -5.25 -19.56 38.05
C GLU A 654 -5.32 -18.19 37.38
N MET A 655 -4.19 -17.67 36.88
CA MET A 655 -4.18 -16.41 36.11
C MET A 655 -4.94 -16.54 34.80
N ALA A 656 -4.76 -17.64 34.06
CA ALA A 656 -5.51 -17.88 32.83
C ALA A 656 -7.01 -17.90 33.10
N GLN A 657 -7.46 -18.59 34.16
CA GLN A 657 -8.85 -18.60 34.58
C GLN A 657 -9.35 -17.20 34.95
N ALA A 658 -8.59 -16.44 35.73
CA ALA A 658 -8.95 -15.07 36.13
C ALA A 658 -9.09 -14.12 34.92
N LEU A 659 -8.24 -14.29 33.91
CA LEU A 659 -8.29 -13.54 32.64
C LEU A 659 -9.34 -14.07 31.66
N LYS A 660 -10.05 -15.17 31.99
CA LYS A 660 -10.98 -15.89 31.10
C LYS A 660 -10.30 -16.38 29.81
N LEU A 661 -9.07 -16.87 29.94
CA LEU A 661 -8.23 -17.43 28.87
C LEU A 661 -7.98 -18.92 29.11
N LYS A 662 -7.57 -19.65 28.07
CA LYS A 662 -6.99 -20.99 28.21
C LYS A 662 -5.56 -20.88 28.74
N THR A 663 -5.07 -21.92 29.42
CA THR A 663 -3.67 -21.98 29.86
C THR A 663 -2.71 -21.84 28.67
N GLY A 664 -1.85 -20.83 28.69
CA GLY A 664 -0.90 -20.54 27.60
C GLY A 664 -1.49 -19.76 26.40
N GLU A 665 -2.71 -19.21 26.55
CA GLU A 665 -3.34 -18.29 25.59
C GLU A 665 -3.05 -16.84 25.95
N MET A 666 -2.73 -16.00 24.95
CA MET A 666 -2.65 -14.56 25.15
C MET A 666 -4.02 -13.90 25.06
N SER A 667 -4.21 -12.80 25.78
CA SER A 667 -5.37 -11.92 25.60
C SER A 667 -5.35 -11.27 24.20
N GLY A 668 -6.52 -10.75 23.79
CA GLY A 668 -6.64 -10.04 22.52
C GLY A 668 -6.92 -10.93 21.31
N TYR A 669 -7.69 -12.02 21.47
CA TYR A 669 -8.11 -12.91 20.38
C TYR A 669 -6.94 -13.72 19.76
N ALA A 670 -6.22 -14.50 20.57
CA ALA A 670 -4.99 -15.20 20.15
C ALA A 670 -5.13 -16.19 18.98
N SER A 671 -6.32 -16.74 18.73
CA SER A 671 -6.57 -17.62 17.58
C SER A 671 -6.92 -16.86 16.30
N SER A 672 -7.12 -15.53 16.36
CA SER A 672 -7.52 -14.73 15.20
C SER A 672 -6.30 -14.26 14.42
N ASN A 673 -6.32 -14.46 13.10
CA ASN A 673 -5.31 -13.94 12.17
C ASN A 673 -5.27 -12.40 12.11
N ALA A 674 -6.27 -11.71 12.67
CA ALA A 674 -6.31 -10.25 12.84
C ALA A 674 -6.45 -9.83 14.32
N GLY A 675 -6.20 -10.74 15.27
CA GLY A 675 -6.17 -10.45 16.70
C GLY A 675 -4.92 -9.66 17.10
N TYR A 676 -4.91 -9.07 18.29
CA TYR A 676 -3.77 -8.28 18.78
C TYR A 676 -2.47 -9.08 18.91
N PRO A 677 -2.50 -10.38 19.28
CA PRO A 677 -1.36 -11.27 19.14
C PRO A 677 -0.79 -11.34 17.72
N SER A 678 -1.63 -11.36 16.68
CA SER A 678 -1.19 -11.30 15.29
C SER A 678 -0.56 -9.94 14.96
N ASN A 679 -1.15 -8.83 15.44
CA ASN A 679 -0.60 -7.49 15.23
C ASN A 679 0.80 -7.30 15.88
N LEU A 680 1.03 -7.94 17.02
CA LEU A 680 2.32 -7.96 17.73
C LEU A 680 3.39 -8.79 16.99
N GLN A 681 2.99 -9.78 16.19
CA GLN A 681 3.92 -10.72 15.57
C GLN A 681 5.00 -10.04 14.71
N PRO A 682 4.68 -9.13 13.77
CA PRO A 682 5.71 -8.46 12.97
C PRO A 682 6.68 -7.62 13.82
N ALA A 683 6.18 -6.94 14.86
CA ALA A 683 7.02 -6.14 15.75
C ALA A 683 8.04 -7.01 16.51
N LEU A 684 7.63 -8.19 16.99
CA LEU A 684 8.55 -9.15 17.62
C LEU A 684 9.47 -9.85 16.62
N ALA A 685 9.01 -10.07 15.38
CA ALA A 685 9.85 -10.64 14.32
C ALA A 685 11.05 -9.73 14.02
N TYR A 686 10.83 -8.42 13.85
CA TYR A 686 11.91 -7.44 13.74
C TYR A 686 12.70 -7.28 15.05
N GLY A 687 12.00 -7.37 16.19
CA GLY A 687 12.61 -7.31 17.51
C GLY A 687 13.60 -8.44 17.80
N ALA A 688 13.43 -9.61 17.18
CA ALA A 688 14.36 -10.73 17.37
C ALA A 688 15.78 -10.40 16.90
N GLU A 689 15.92 -9.71 15.76
CA GLU A 689 17.21 -9.26 15.24
C GLU A 689 17.67 -7.97 15.95
N ALA A 690 16.81 -6.94 15.96
CA ALA A 690 17.19 -5.61 16.46
C ALA A 690 17.32 -5.52 18.00
N GLY A 691 16.72 -6.45 18.74
CA GLY A 691 16.74 -6.52 20.20
C GLY A 691 17.77 -7.48 20.79
N GLY A 692 18.58 -8.14 19.95
CA GLY A 692 19.57 -9.14 20.35
C GLY A 692 18.98 -10.27 21.20
N ALA A 693 19.73 -10.75 22.19
CA ALA A 693 19.33 -11.90 23.01
C ALA A 693 17.99 -11.73 23.75
N ALA A 694 17.61 -10.49 24.11
CA ALA A 694 16.30 -10.24 24.71
C ALA A 694 15.17 -10.38 23.68
N GLY A 695 15.40 -9.90 22.46
CA GLY A 695 14.51 -10.07 21.32
C GLY A 695 14.31 -11.54 20.95
N GLU A 696 15.40 -12.31 20.85
CA GLU A 696 15.35 -13.75 20.56
C GLU A 696 14.52 -14.51 21.59
N ARG A 697 14.68 -14.21 22.89
CA ARG A 697 13.87 -14.81 23.95
C ARG A 697 12.39 -14.41 23.85
N ALA A 698 12.11 -13.13 23.61
CA ALA A 698 10.75 -12.64 23.42
C ALA A 698 10.04 -13.35 22.25
N TRP A 699 10.75 -13.51 21.13
CA TRP A 699 10.26 -14.27 19.99
C TRP A 699 10.05 -15.75 20.33
N ALA A 700 11.03 -16.41 20.96
CA ALA A 700 10.93 -17.81 21.37
C ALA A 700 9.71 -18.05 22.28
N ARG A 701 9.48 -17.16 23.26
CA ARG A 701 8.30 -17.20 24.12
C ARG A 701 7.02 -17.03 23.30
N PHE A 702 6.98 -16.08 22.39
CA PHE A 702 5.83 -15.81 21.53
C PHE A 702 5.50 -16.99 20.61
N VAL A 703 6.46 -17.66 20.00
CA VAL A 703 6.16 -18.83 19.14
C VAL A 703 5.86 -20.10 19.93
N SER A 704 6.19 -20.16 21.22
CA SER A 704 5.87 -21.32 22.10
C SER A 704 4.44 -21.33 22.65
N ARG A 705 3.64 -20.29 22.36
CA ARG A 705 2.27 -20.18 22.87
C ARG A 705 1.40 -21.33 22.35
N LYS A 706 0.48 -21.80 23.19
CA LYS A 706 -0.38 -22.95 22.87
C LYS A 706 -1.47 -22.61 21.85
N ILE A 707 -1.96 -21.37 21.89
CA ILE A 707 -3.01 -20.87 20.98
C ILE A 707 -2.37 -19.89 20.01
N GLN A 708 -2.46 -20.21 18.73
CA GLN A 708 -1.90 -19.43 17.62
C GLN A 708 -2.94 -19.32 16.50
N PRO A 709 -2.89 -18.25 15.69
CA PRO A 709 -3.78 -18.10 14.54
C PRO A 709 -3.44 -19.08 13.42
N ASP A 710 -4.46 -19.44 12.63
CA ASP A 710 -4.25 -20.15 11.37
C ASP A 710 -4.02 -19.15 10.23
N TYR A 711 -2.74 -18.94 9.91
CA TYR A 711 -2.33 -18.07 8.81
C TYR A 711 -2.50 -18.67 7.41
N SER A 712 -2.92 -19.94 7.27
CA SER A 712 -3.25 -20.49 5.95
C SER A 712 -4.45 -19.78 5.29
N THR A 713 -5.30 -19.14 6.10
CA THR A 713 -6.52 -18.46 5.65
C THR A 713 -6.35 -16.97 5.39
N ALA A 714 -5.45 -16.30 6.14
CA ALA A 714 -5.12 -14.89 5.96
C ALA A 714 -3.74 -14.61 6.59
N PRO A 715 -2.67 -14.49 5.79
CA PRO A 715 -1.29 -14.41 6.30
C PRO A 715 -0.75 -12.97 6.46
N GLN A 716 -1.58 -11.93 6.53
CA GLN A 716 -1.15 -10.51 6.50
C GLN A 716 -0.14 -10.12 7.61
N PHE A 717 -0.17 -10.81 8.75
CA PHE A 717 0.74 -10.61 9.87
C PHE A 717 1.73 -11.78 10.10
N ALA A 718 1.78 -12.74 9.19
CA ALA A 718 2.60 -13.95 9.31
C ALA A 718 4.09 -13.69 9.01
N ILE A 719 4.67 -12.66 9.62
CA ILE A 719 6.08 -12.26 9.47
C ILE A 719 6.89 -12.94 10.57
N ILE A 720 8.08 -13.43 10.23
CA ILE A 720 9.00 -14.13 11.14
C ILE A 720 10.40 -13.49 11.06
N PRO A 721 11.24 -13.64 12.11
CA PRO A 721 12.62 -13.15 12.08
C PRO A 721 13.37 -13.66 10.84
N ARG A 722 14.27 -12.83 10.31
CA ARG A 722 15.24 -13.30 9.32
C ARG A 722 16.23 -14.25 9.99
N GLN A 723 16.66 -15.27 9.25
CA GLN A 723 17.68 -16.23 9.68
C GLN A 723 19.07 -15.81 9.23
#